data_AF-A0AAV0TNF0-F1
#
_entry.id   AF-A0AAV0TNF0-F1
#
_cell.length_a   1.000
_cell.length_b   1.000
_cell.length_c   1.000
_cell.angle_alpha   90.00
_cell.angle_beta   90.00
_cell.angle_gamma   90.00
#
_symmetry.space_group_name_H-M   'P 1'
#
loop_
_entity.id
_entity.type
_entity.pdbx_description
1 polymer ?
#
loop_
_entity_poly.entity_id
_entity_poly.type
_entity_poly.pdbx_seq_one_letter_code
_entity_poly.pdbx_strand_id
1 'polypeptide(L)'
;MRILGAQMQELKEVRMREQGQVELTSQREHQKMQQVEMDNIKILAEAEHYRLISKQRDEQVTVLQLQIETMRQENRTLDAQYQVKLKRMEEQGQHQMQQLQRESENYRTEHTRLLTDREKAHFDKERLAMENESIQQERVRLQAEIERMAKERQQLVGETERLRLQNVKLTAVSEEQTKSIDNFNADREVALNTIEQLESQLHQRRKVENEHELTIKTLESRLKHAEVAEKSRLAMVNGSMKQERARLQAKTERMIKKRQQLSGETEQLRLENVKLITICEELTKSLDDFKTDREATIGTINQLESELHQRRMLENEHEVAVKRLESQLEHAEAEACRMKEQCELAESRCQQTSNERLLALEKNRQGMEEDNRRLREELSGFQMELEVMEHKLQISEARFSNEAANAREQCHRLSVYQEDLERHSAQLQEYQKQLGGCEVELTRRATRVQDLERQLAEAELVGSSTSTATREQLKKLQHQFATEKSKILRQIDEERRRANEVERAADALKNENMSKQQELEAVEMELCSLLPSRSLVSSDCRHRTAASLAREAIFALKNDFKAEATAVQTRWKQHISVLNSKLEGLEWQMTDVTLSPSEVNSLIQRVVCHDEVMSDVDSGMDTDDDNADASGNDESKPRLPLQRQSTSAICYVCYDESEEENPLIAPCKYSSDTKSFESTVYYVPSGDETFVFDT
;
A
#
# COMPACT_ATOMS: atom_id res chain seq x y z
N MET A 1 106.89 120.61 -49.64
CA MET A 1 107.05 119.35 -48.86
C MET A 1 106.47 119.38 -47.43
N ARG A 2 105.53 120.29 -47.05
CA ARG A 2 104.79 120.20 -45.76
C ARG A 2 103.32 119.79 -45.90
N ILE A 3 102.72 119.95 -47.09
CA ILE A 3 101.30 119.62 -47.34
C ILE A 3 101.09 118.12 -47.58
N LEU A 4 102.08 117.42 -48.15
CA LEU A 4 102.05 115.96 -48.33
C LEU A 4 102.17 115.18 -47.01
N GLY A 5 102.73 115.78 -45.94
CA GLY A 5 102.83 115.14 -44.62
C GLY A 5 101.49 115.09 -43.89
N ALA A 6 100.67 116.14 -44.01
CA ALA A 6 99.35 116.21 -43.39
C ALA A 6 98.35 115.25 -44.06
N GLN A 7 98.36 115.16 -45.41
CA GLN A 7 97.49 114.23 -46.14
C GLN A 7 97.87 112.75 -45.91
N MET A 8 99.16 112.46 -45.70
CA MET A 8 99.63 111.13 -45.32
C MET A 8 99.23 110.73 -43.89
N GLN A 9 99.19 111.69 -42.96
CA GLN A 9 98.75 111.48 -41.58
C GLN A 9 97.23 111.24 -41.53
N GLU A 10 96.46 112.03 -42.27
CA GLU A 10 95.00 111.91 -42.38
C GLU A 10 94.59 110.60 -43.07
N LEU A 11 95.30 110.17 -44.12
CA LEU A 11 95.14 108.84 -44.73
C LEU A 11 95.50 107.69 -43.76
N LYS A 12 96.47 107.90 -42.87
CA LYS A 12 96.79 106.93 -41.82
C LYS A 12 95.69 106.85 -40.77
N GLU A 13 95.12 107.97 -40.37
CA GLU A 13 94.03 108.01 -39.40
C GLU A 13 92.70 107.50 -39.97
N VAL A 14 92.40 107.80 -41.24
CA VAL A 14 91.26 107.22 -41.96
C VAL A 14 91.45 105.71 -42.09
N ARG A 15 92.65 105.24 -42.46
CA ARG A 15 92.95 103.80 -42.50
C ARG A 15 92.80 103.13 -41.13
N MET A 16 93.25 103.77 -40.05
CA MET A 16 93.09 103.22 -38.69
C MET A 16 91.63 103.24 -38.21
N ARG A 17 90.83 104.25 -38.60
CA ARG A 17 89.39 104.29 -38.33
C ARG A 17 88.62 103.27 -39.14
N GLU A 18 88.92 103.13 -40.43
CA GLU A 18 88.36 102.09 -41.29
C GLU A 18 88.74 100.70 -40.78
N GLN A 19 89.98 100.50 -40.32
CA GLN A 19 90.45 99.24 -39.75
C GLN A 19 89.74 98.91 -38.42
N GLY A 20 89.55 99.90 -37.53
CA GLY A 20 88.75 99.74 -36.31
C GLY A 20 87.26 99.53 -36.58
N GLN A 21 86.71 100.14 -37.63
CA GLN A 21 85.32 99.95 -38.05
C GLN A 21 85.10 98.59 -38.70
N VAL A 22 86.08 98.10 -39.47
CA VAL A 22 86.12 96.73 -40.02
C VAL A 22 86.25 95.69 -38.90
N GLU A 23 87.05 95.94 -37.86
CA GLU A 23 87.13 95.07 -36.68
C GLU A 23 85.82 95.07 -35.87
N LEU A 24 85.19 96.22 -35.67
CA LEU A 24 83.88 96.32 -35.02
C LEU A 24 82.77 95.64 -35.82
N THR A 25 82.76 95.75 -37.15
CA THR A 25 81.81 95.02 -38.00
C THR A 25 82.11 93.53 -37.98
N SER A 26 83.38 93.13 -38.04
CA SER A 26 83.79 91.72 -37.94
C SER A 26 83.43 91.11 -36.59
N GLN A 27 83.57 91.86 -35.49
CA GLN A 27 83.20 91.43 -34.16
C GLN A 27 81.68 91.33 -33.98
N ARG A 28 80.90 92.27 -34.55
CA ARG A 28 79.43 92.17 -34.57
C ARG A 28 78.94 91.02 -35.44
N GLU A 29 79.59 90.77 -36.57
CA GLU A 29 79.29 89.62 -37.43
C GLU A 29 79.64 88.31 -36.74
N HIS A 30 80.75 88.26 -36.00
CA HIS A 30 81.12 87.11 -35.19
C HIS A 30 80.13 86.87 -34.05
N GLN A 31 79.69 87.93 -33.34
CA GLN A 31 78.63 87.81 -32.33
C GLN A 31 77.28 87.39 -32.93
N LYS A 32 76.91 87.92 -34.10
CA LYS A 32 75.70 87.50 -34.82
C LYS A 32 75.79 86.03 -35.25
N MET A 33 76.95 85.59 -35.72
CA MET A 33 77.18 84.19 -36.09
C MET A 33 77.07 83.29 -34.87
N GLN A 34 77.70 83.65 -33.74
CA GLN A 34 77.56 82.92 -32.47
C GLN A 34 76.11 82.89 -31.98
N GLN A 35 75.35 83.99 -32.13
CA GLN A 35 73.94 84.02 -31.76
C GLN A 35 73.11 83.09 -32.65
N VAL A 36 73.34 83.09 -33.97
CA VAL A 36 72.66 82.17 -34.91
C VAL A 36 73.04 80.72 -34.63
N GLU A 37 74.30 80.44 -34.28
CA GLU A 37 74.75 79.11 -33.85
C GLU A 37 74.03 78.68 -32.56
N MET A 38 73.93 79.57 -31.56
CA MET A 38 73.21 79.31 -30.32
C MET A 38 71.71 79.09 -30.56
N ASP A 39 71.08 79.89 -31.41
CA ASP A 39 69.67 79.75 -31.78
C ASP A 39 69.43 78.45 -32.56
N ASN A 40 70.34 78.06 -33.47
CA ASN A 40 70.28 76.77 -34.18
C ASN A 40 70.45 75.59 -33.22
N ILE A 41 71.37 75.67 -32.25
CA ILE A 41 71.54 74.64 -31.22
C ILE A 41 70.26 74.54 -30.37
N LYS A 42 69.65 75.67 -30.02
CA LYS A 42 68.39 75.71 -29.27
C LYS A 42 67.25 75.07 -30.06
N ILE A 43 67.09 75.40 -31.34
CA ILE A 43 66.08 74.79 -32.22
C ILE A 43 66.30 73.28 -32.36
N LEU A 44 67.54 72.82 -32.50
CA LEU A 44 67.87 71.39 -32.55
C LEU A 44 67.55 70.68 -31.23
N ALA A 45 67.87 71.30 -30.09
CA ALA A 45 67.55 70.76 -28.77
C ALA A 45 66.04 70.68 -28.53
N GLU A 46 65.29 71.72 -28.93
CA GLU A 46 63.82 71.72 -28.88
C GLU A 46 63.23 70.65 -29.80
N ALA A 47 63.74 70.49 -31.03
CA ALA A 47 63.30 69.46 -31.96
C ALA A 47 63.57 68.04 -31.43
N GLU A 48 64.74 67.78 -30.84
CA GLU A 48 65.04 66.50 -30.20
C GLU A 48 64.14 66.25 -28.97
N HIS A 49 63.87 67.28 -28.17
CA HIS A 49 62.95 67.19 -27.04
C HIS A 49 61.52 66.82 -27.50
N TYR A 50 60.99 67.48 -28.54
CA TYR A 50 59.69 67.13 -29.11
C TYR A 50 59.68 65.73 -29.72
N ARG A 51 60.79 65.31 -30.37
CA ARG A 51 60.94 63.95 -30.90
C ARG A 51 60.89 62.91 -29.78
N LEU A 52 61.56 63.18 -28.67
CA LEU A 52 61.58 62.29 -27.50
C LEU A 52 60.20 62.19 -26.84
N ILE A 53 59.51 63.33 -26.66
CA ILE A 53 58.13 63.36 -26.14
C ILE A 53 57.17 62.61 -27.08
N SER A 54 57.29 62.82 -28.40
CA SER A 54 56.47 62.09 -29.38
C SER A 54 56.68 60.59 -29.25
N LYS A 55 57.94 60.14 -29.20
CA LYS A 55 58.28 58.73 -29.03
C LYS A 55 57.72 58.16 -27.71
N GLN A 56 57.83 58.91 -26.62
CA GLN A 56 57.27 58.51 -25.33
C GLN A 56 55.74 58.41 -25.38
N ARG A 57 55.05 59.32 -26.10
CA ARG A 57 53.60 59.24 -26.31
C ARG A 57 53.21 58.04 -27.15
N ASP A 58 53.95 57.74 -28.21
CA ASP A 58 53.70 56.55 -29.05
C ASP A 58 53.90 55.26 -28.24
N GLU A 59 54.93 55.21 -27.39
CA GLU A 59 55.15 54.12 -26.42
C GLU A 59 53.98 54.01 -25.42
N GLN A 60 53.47 55.13 -24.88
CA GLN A 60 52.28 55.12 -24.02
C GLN A 60 51.01 54.64 -24.73
N VAL A 61 50.79 55.09 -25.97
CA VAL A 61 49.64 54.67 -26.79
C VAL A 61 49.71 53.17 -27.08
N THR A 62 50.88 52.65 -27.47
CA THR A 62 51.06 51.21 -27.73
C THR A 62 50.85 50.35 -26.48
N VAL A 63 51.31 50.79 -25.31
CA VAL A 63 51.05 50.11 -24.02
C VAL A 63 49.56 50.08 -23.70
N LEU A 64 48.86 51.22 -23.81
CA LEU A 64 47.42 51.28 -23.58
C LEU A 64 46.64 50.43 -24.58
N GLN A 65 47.05 50.42 -25.84
CA GLN A 65 46.42 49.64 -26.89
C GLN A 65 46.59 48.12 -26.65
N LEU A 66 47.76 47.70 -26.17
CA LEU A 66 48.01 46.32 -25.74
C LEU A 66 47.14 45.97 -24.52
N GLN A 67 47.00 46.88 -23.56
CA GLN A 67 46.15 46.67 -22.38
C GLN A 67 44.66 46.53 -22.75
N ILE A 68 44.16 47.36 -23.67
CA ILE A 68 42.79 47.25 -24.20
C ILE A 68 42.59 45.90 -24.90
N GLU A 69 43.53 45.46 -25.71
CA GLU A 69 43.39 44.17 -26.41
C GLU A 69 43.47 42.99 -25.44
N THR A 70 44.28 43.09 -24.39
CA THR A 70 44.32 42.11 -23.30
C THR A 70 42.98 42.01 -22.59
N MET A 71 42.38 43.14 -22.17
CA MET A 71 41.06 43.16 -21.55
C MET A 71 39.96 42.63 -22.48
N ARG A 72 40.03 42.90 -23.80
CA ARG A 72 39.10 42.34 -24.77
C ARG A 72 39.23 40.82 -24.87
N GLN A 73 40.45 40.29 -24.85
CA GLN A 73 40.68 38.86 -24.89
C GLN A 73 40.19 38.19 -23.60
N GLU A 74 40.46 38.78 -22.44
CA GLU A 74 39.94 38.34 -21.14
C GLU A 74 38.40 38.31 -21.14
N ASN A 75 37.74 39.38 -21.59
CA ASN A 75 36.28 39.40 -21.72
C ASN A 75 35.75 38.29 -22.64
N ARG A 76 36.35 38.07 -23.82
CA ARG A 76 35.96 36.97 -24.72
C ARG A 76 36.10 35.61 -24.04
N THR A 77 37.16 35.41 -23.24
CA THR A 77 37.34 34.14 -22.49
C THR A 77 36.31 33.98 -21.38
N LEU A 78 35.96 35.06 -20.69
CA LEU A 78 34.93 35.09 -19.65
C LEU A 78 33.54 34.79 -20.24
N ASP A 79 33.21 35.41 -21.37
CA ASP A 79 31.97 35.13 -22.10
C ASP A 79 31.88 33.67 -22.55
N ALA A 80 32.97 33.11 -23.09
CA ALA A 80 33.02 31.70 -23.46
C ALA A 80 32.82 30.78 -22.24
N GLN A 81 33.41 31.10 -21.09
CA GLN A 81 33.21 30.35 -19.85
C GLN A 81 31.76 30.43 -19.35
N TYR A 82 31.14 31.61 -19.40
CA TYR A 82 29.74 31.79 -19.03
C TYR A 82 28.81 31.00 -19.96
N GLN A 83 29.06 31.02 -21.27
CA GLN A 83 28.28 30.24 -22.24
C GLN A 83 28.39 28.73 -21.98
N VAL A 84 29.59 28.21 -21.73
CA VAL A 84 29.78 26.80 -21.37
C VAL A 84 29.05 26.46 -20.07
N LYS A 85 29.09 27.34 -19.06
CA LYS A 85 28.40 27.13 -17.80
C LYS A 85 26.87 27.13 -17.97
N LEU A 86 26.34 28.07 -18.74
CA LEU A 86 24.92 28.14 -19.10
C LEU A 86 24.47 26.87 -19.80
N LYS A 87 25.20 26.44 -20.83
CA LYS A 87 24.89 25.22 -21.58
C LYS A 87 24.89 23.97 -20.68
N ARG A 88 25.85 23.85 -19.76
CA ARG A 88 25.90 22.75 -18.79
C ARG A 88 24.69 22.76 -17.83
N MET A 89 24.27 23.94 -17.37
CA MET A 89 23.09 24.06 -16.52
C MET A 89 21.80 23.75 -17.29
N GLU A 90 21.72 24.15 -18.56
CA GLU A 90 20.60 23.82 -19.45
C GLU A 90 20.50 22.31 -19.70
N GLU A 91 21.62 21.65 -20.05
CA GLU A 91 21.69 20.19 -20.20
C GLU A 91 21.31 19.46 -18.91
N GLN A 92 21.73 19.98 -17.74
CA GLN A 92 21.32 19.43 -16.44
C GLN A 92 19.81 19.59 -16.21
N GLY A 93 19.24 20.75 -16.52
CA GLY A 93 17.80 20.99 -16.41
C GLY A 93 16.98 20.08 -17.33
N GLN A 94 17.44 19.89 -18.58
CA GLN A 94 16.84 18.96 -19.52
C GLN A 94 16.90 17.51 -19.03
N HIS A 95 18.03 17.10 -18.44
CA HIS A 95 18.17 15.75 -17.89
C HIS A 95 17.21 15.49 -16.71
N GLN A 96 17.08 16.46 -15.79
CA GLN A 96 16.11 16.37 -14.69
C GLN A 96 14.67 16.34 -15.20
N MET A 97 14.34 17.14 -16.21
CA MET A 97 13.02 17.14 -16.82
C MET A 97 12.69 15.79 -17.47
N GLN A 98 13.63 15.19 -18.21
CA GLN A 98 13.45 13.86 -18.78
C GLN A 98 13.32 12.78 -17.70
N GLN A 99 14.06 12.89 -16.61
CA GLN A 99 13.94 11.98 -15.48
C GLN A 99 12.54 12.04 -14.87
N LEU A 100 12.04 13.25 -14.58
CA LEU A 100 10.68 13.46 -14.05
C LEU A 100 9.60 12.97 -15.03
N GLN A 101 9.80 13.12 -16.33
CA GLN A 101 8.88 12.56 -17.33
C GLN A 101 8.83 11.03 -17.28
N ARG A 102 9.99 10.36 -17.19
CA ARG A 102 10.04 8.89 -17.05
C ARG A 102 9.40 8.42 -15.75
N GLU A 103 9.66 9.13 -14.65
CA GLU A 103 9.04 8.84 -13.35
C GLU A 103 7.51 9.02 -13.43
N SER A 104 7.02 10.10 -14.05
CA SER A 104 5.58 10.32 -14.28
C SER A 104 4.94 9.21 -15.11
N GLU A 105 5.62 8.72 -16.14
CA GLU A 105 5.14 7.62 -16.98
C GLU A 105 5.12 6.28 -16.23
N ASN A 106 6.15 6.01 -15.42
CA ASN A 106 6.18 4.88 -14.48
C ASN A 106 5.01 4.96 -13.49
N TYR A 107 4.71 6.13 -12.91
CA TYR A 107 3.56 6.26 -12.02
C TYR A 107 2.22 5.97 -12.71
N ARG A 108 2.04 6.40 -13.97
CA ARG A 108 0.81 6.09 -14.72
C ARG A 108 0.67 4.60 -15.04
N THR A 109 1.76 3.94 -15.40
CA THR A 109 1.75 2.50 -15.68
C THR A 109 1.48 1.68 -14.42
N GLU A 110 2.13 1.99 -13.30
CA GLU A 110 1.87 1.36 -12.01
C GLU A 110 0.44 1.63 -11.50
N HIS A 111 -0.07 2.85 -11.66
CA HIS A 111 -1.47 3.16 -11.32
C HIS A 111 -2.46 2.31 -12.14
N THR A 112 -2.21 2.16 -13.45
CA THR A 112 -3.04 1.31 -14.32
C THR A 112 -2.99 -0.16 -13.90
N ARG A 113 -1.79 -0.66 -13.59
CA ARG A 113 -1.58 -2.02 -13.09
C ARG A 113 -2.35 -2.27 -11.79
N LEU A 114 -2.27 -1.36 -10.82
CA LEU A 114 -2.97 -1.47 -9.55
C LEU A 114 -4.50 -1.47 -9.71
N LEU A 115 -5.03 -0.69 -10.67
CA LEU A 115 -6.45 -0.74 -11.00
C LEU A 115 -6.85 -2.10 -11.57
N THR A 116 -6.07 -2.66 -12.49
CA THR A 116 -6.33 -4.00 -13.04
C THR A 116 -6.24 -5.09 -11.97
N ASP A 117 -5.26 -5.02 -11.06
CA ASP A 117 -5.13 -5.97 -9.95
C ASP A 117 -6.32 -5.87 -8.97
N ARG A 118 -6.81 -4.65 -8.70
CA ARG A 118 -8.01 -4.41 -7.90
C ARG A 118 -9.27 -5.00 -8.55
N GLU A 119 -9.45 -4.81 -9.86
CA GLU A 119 -10.57 -5.40 -10.62
C GLU A 119 -10.51 -6.92 -10.59
N LYS A 120 -9.33 -7.50 -10.80
CA LYS A 120 -9.12 -8.96 -10.70
C LYS A 120 -9.49 -9.50 -9.32
N ALA A 121 -9.06 -8.82 -8.25
CA ALA A 121 -9.43 -9.20 -6.88
C ALA A 121 -10.93 -9.11 -6.63
N HIS A 122 -11.62 -8.15 -7.25
CA HIS A 122 -13.08 -8.04 -7.20
C HIS A 122 -13.76 -9.25 -7.86
N PHE A 123 -13.31 -9.64 -9.06
CA PHE A 123 -13.83 -10.82 -9.75
C PHE A 123 -13.57 -12.13 -8.98
N ASP A 124 -12.37 -12.29 -8.40
CA ASP A 124 -12.05 -13.46 -7.58
C ASP A 124 -12.94 -13.52 -6.33
N LYS A 125 -13.24 -12.37 -5.71
CA LYS A 125 -14.17 -12.26 -4.58
C LYS A 125 -15.59 -12.66 -4.97
N GLU A 126 -16.11 -12.18 -6.10
CA GLU A 126 -17.43 -12.56 -6.61
C GLU A 126 -17.51 -14.05 -6.94
N ARG A 127 -16.48 -14.61 -7.56
CA ARG A 127 -16.40 -16.06 -7.82
C ARG A 127 -16.47 -16.87 -6.53
N LEU A 128 -15.70 -16.48 -5.51
CA LEU A 128 -15.72 -17.14 -4.20
C LEU A 128 -17.06 -16.97 -3.47
N ALA A 129 -17.77 -15.85 -3.68
CA ALA A 129 -19.11 -15.67 -3.13
C ALA A 129 -20.10 -16.66 -3.75
N MET A 130 -20.09 -16.82 -5.08
CA MET A 130 -20.93 -17.81 -5.78
C MET A 130 -20.61 -19.25 -5.37
N GLU A 131 -19.33 -19.59 -5.20
CA GLU A 131 -18.92 -20.92 -4.72
C GLU A 131 -19.41 -21.18 -3.29
N ASN A 132 -19.34 -20.18 -2.41
CA ASN A 132 -19.88 -20.28 -1.05
C ASN A 132 -21.40 -20.46 -1.03
N GLU A 133 -22.14 -19.76 -1.89
CA GLU A 133 -23.59 -19.95 -2.04
C GLU A 133 -23.91 -21.38 -2.51
N SER A 134 -23.15 -21.89 -3.48
CA SER A 134 -23.28 -23.28 -3.95
C SER A 134 -23.02 -24.30 -2.83
N ILE A 135 -21.96 -24.11 -2.05
CA ILE A 135 -21.64 -24.96 -0.88
C ILE A 135 -22.74 -24.88 0.17
N GLN A 136 -23.33 -23.69 0.41
CA GLN A 136 -24.44 -23.53 1.33
C GLN A 136 -25.68 -24.30 0.87
N GLN A 137 -26.02 -24.23 -0.42
CA GLN A 137 -27.13 -25.00 -0.99
C GLN A 137 -26.90 -26.50 -0.84
N GLU A 138 -25.69 -27.00 -1.13
CA GLU A 138 -25.35 -28.41 -0.97
C GLU A 138 -25.41 -28.85 0.49
N ARG A 139 -24.97 -28.00 1.43
CA ARG A 139 -25.09 -28.26 2.87
C ARG A 139 -26.55 -28.39 3.30
N VAL A 140 -27.45 -27.54 2.80
CA VAL A 140 -28.89 -27.61 3.09
C VAL A 140 -29.48 -28.91 2.52
N ARG A 141 -29.11 -29.28 1.29
CA ARG A 141 -29.53 -30.54 0.66
C ARG A 141 -29.08 -31.76 1.47
N LEU A 142 -27.80 -31.82 1.85
CA LEU A 142 -27.25 -32.91 2.65
C LEU A 142 -27.90 -32.99 4.04
N GLN A 143 -28.21 -31.84 4.66
CA GLN A 143 -28.95 -31.81 5.93
C GLN A 143 -30.35 -32.42 5.79
N ALA A 144 -31.09 -32.09 4.71
CA ALA A 144 -32.39 -32.68 4.43
C ALA A 144 -32.29 -34.21 4.19
N GLU A 145 -31.23 -34.66 3.53
CA GLU A 145 -30.96 -36.09 3.31
C GLU A 145 -30.66 -36.83 4.62
N ILE A 146 -29.87 -36.24 5.51
CA ILE A 146 -29.62 -36.79 6.86
C ILE A 146 -30.92 -36.92 7.65
N GLU A 147 -31.79 -35.90 7.61
CA GLU A 147 -33.08 -35.94 8.30
C GLU A 147 -34.02 -37.00 7.74
N ARG A 148 -34.03 -37.21 6.42
CA ARG A 148 -34.77 -38.31 5.78
C ARG A 148 -34.24 -39.67 6.26
N MET A 149 -32.93 -39.88 6.20
CA MET A 149 -32.29 -41.13 6.66
C MET A 149 -32.56 -41.40 8.14
N ALA A 150 -32.59 -40.34 8.98
CA ALA A 150 -32.94 -40.47 10.39
C ALA A 150 -34.40 -40.93 10.60
N LYS A 151 -35.34 -40.42 9.81
CA LYS A 151 -36.76 -40.86 9.84
C LYS A 151 -36.90 -42.31 9.37
N GLU A 152 -36.24 -42.70 8.29
CA GLU A 152 -36.22 -44.09 7.80
C GLU A 152 -35.65 -45.04 8.85
N ARG A 153 -34.54 -44.67 9.50
CA ARG A 153 -33.98 -45.44 10.62
C ARG A 153 -34.97 -45.59 11.77
N GLN A 154 -35.71 -44.53 12.12
CA GLN A 154 -36.72 -44.59 13.18
C GLN A 154 -37.89 -45.51 12.81
N GLN A 155 -38.32 -45.51 11.54
CA GLN A 155 -39.34 -46.44 11.03
C GLN A 155 -38.87 -47.90 11.12
N LEU A 156 -37.63 -48.19 10.69
CA LEU A 156 -37.03 -49.52 10.76
C LEU A 156 -36.93 -50.02 12.21
N VAL A 157 -36.59 -49.15 13.18
CA VAL A 157 -36.61 -49.50 14.60
C VAL A 157 -38.04 -49.87 15.05
N GLY A 158 -39.05 -49.11 14.65
CA GLY A 158 -40.45 -49.41 14.95
C GLY A 158 -40.96 -50.71 14.30
N GLU A 159 -40.50 -51.03 13.10
CA GLU A 159 -40.76 -52.31 12.43
C GLU A 159 -40.08 -53.48 13.13
N THR A 160 -38.82 -53.30 13.52
CA THR A 160 -38.06 -54.32 14.25
C THR A 160 -38.73 -54.64 15.60
N GLU A 161 -39.22 -53.64 16.33
CA GLU A 161 -39.94 -53.87 17.60
C GLU A 161 -41.29 -54.56 17.37
N ARG A 162 -42.02 -54.21 16.29
CA ARG A 162 -43.26 -54.93 15.93
C ARG A 162 -42.99 -56.39 15.61
N LEU A 163 -41.96 -56.69 14.82
CA LEU A 163 -41.55 -58.06 14.51
C LEU A 163 -41.10 -58.81 15.77
N ARG A 164 -40.37 -58.15 16.68
CA ARG A 164 -40.00 -58.72 17.98
C ARG A 164 -41.23 -59.11 18.79
N LEU A 165 -42.23 -58.24 18.87
CA LEU A 165 -43.50 -58.53 19.55
C LEU A 165 -44.29 -59.66 18.88
N GLN A 166 -44.29 -59.73 17.55
CA GLN A 166 -44.90 -60.82 16.81
C GLN A 166 -44.21 -62.16 17.09
N ASN A 167 -42.88 -62.18 17.11
CA ASN A 167 -42.11 -63.36 17.49
C ASN A 167 -42.43 -63.80 18.92
N VAL A 168 -42.47 -62.88 19.89
CA VAL A 168 -42.88 -63.22 21.27
C VAL A 168 -44.28 -63.84 21.32
N LYS A 169 -45.23 -63.32 20.54
CA LYS A 169 -46.58 -63.92 20.44
C LYS A 169 -46.54 -65.32 19.85
N LEU A 170 -45.79 -65.53 18.77
CA LEU A 170 -45.65 -66.85 18.14
C LEU A 170 -44.98 -67.84 19.08
N THR A 171 -43.96 -67.42 19.84
CA THR A 171 -43.32 -68.24 20.88
C THR A 171 -44.33 -68.64 21.95
N ALA A 172 -45.12 -67.70 22.47
CA ALA A 172 -46.16 -68.01 23.46
C ALA A 172 -47.21 -69.02 22.93
N VAL A 173 -47.66 -68.86 21.67
CA VAL A 173 -48.59 -69.80 21.02
C VAL A 173 -47.95 -71.19 20.86
N SER A 174 -46.67 -71.24 20.48
CA SER A 174 -45.93 -72.50 20.36
C SER A 174 -45.76 -73.20 21.70
N GLU A 175 -45.49 -72.46 22.77
CA GLU A 175 -45.44 -72.99 24.14
C GLU A 175 -46.80 -73.55 24.61
N GLU A 176 -47.90 -72.86 24.31
CA GLU A 176 -49.25 -73.35 24.60
C GLU A 176 -49.59 -74.62 23.81
N GLN A 177 -49.23 -74.67 22.53
CA GLN A 177 -49.39 -75.88 21.72
C GLN A 177 -48.56 -77.04 22.26
N THR A 178 -47.32 -76.78 22.69
CA THR A 178 -46.45 -77.79 23.31
C THR A 178 -47.09 -78.35 24.58
N LYS A 179 -47.60 -77.48 25.46
CA LYS A 179 -48.36 -77.91 26.67
C LYS A 179 -49.60 -78.74 26.32
N SER A 180 -50.32 -78.38 25.26
CA SER A 180 -51.48 -79.13 24.78
C SER A 180 -51.08 -80.53 24.29
N ILE A 181 -49.98 -80.63 23.53
CA ILE A 181 -49.41 -81.91 23.09
C ILE A 181 -48.96 -82.74 24.28
N ASP A 182 -48.30 -82.14 25.28
CA ASP A 182 -47.85 -82.84 26.48
C ASP A 182 -49.03 -83.39 27.29
N ASN A 183 -50.11 -82.61 27.45
CA ASN A 183 -51.35 -83.09 28.08
C ASN A 183 -51.96 -84.26 27.29
N PHE A 184 -52.04 -84.16 25.96
CA PHE A 184 -52.55 -85.24 25.12
C PHE A 184 -51.69 -86.51 25.22
N ASN A 185 -50.36 -86.35 25.28
CA ASN A 185 -49.43 -87.46 25.48
C ASN A 185 -49.63 -88.11 26.86
N ALA A 186 -49.81 -87.32 27.91
CA ALA A 186 -50.12 -87.83 29.25
C ALA A 186 -51.45 -88.60 29.29
N ASP A 187 -52.50 -88.06 28.66
CA ASP A 187 -53.79 -88.74 28.54
C ASP A 187 -53.68 -90.05 27.74
N ARG A 188 -52.90 -90.04 26.64
CA ARG A 188 -52.61 -91.23 25.84
C ARG A 188 -51.87 -92.28 26.67
N GLU A 189 -50.89 -91.88 27.47
CA GLU A 189 -50.14 -92.78 28.35
C GLU A 189 -51.04 -93.40 29.42
N VAL A 190 -51.94 -92.62 30.03
CA VAL A 190 -52.95 -93.13 30.97
C VAL A 190 -53.88 -94.14 30.27
N ALA A 191 -54.33 -93.85 29.05
CA ALA A 191 -55.17 -94.75 28.27
C ALA A 191 -54.43 -96.06 27.92
N LEU A 192 -53.17 -95.98 27.51
CA LEU A 192 -52.32 -97.16 27.23
C LEU A 192 -52.14 -98.01 28.48
N ASN A 193 -51.82 -97.41 29.63
CA ASN A 193 -51.73 -98.12 30.91
C ASN A 193 -53.06 -98.81 31.30
N THR A 194 -54.19 -98.16 31.01
CA THR A 194 -55.52 -98.74 31.24
C THR A 194 -55.79 -99.94 30.31
N ILE A 195 -55.39 -99.84 29.05
CA ILE A 195 -55.47 -100.94 28.09
C ILE A 195 -54.62 -102.12 28.58
N GLU A 196 -53.36 -101.90 28.96
CA GLU A 196 -52.49 -102.96 29.50
C GLU A 196 -53.10 -103.62 30.74
N GLN A 197 -53.73 -102.83 31.63
CA GLN A 197 -54.44 -103.37 32.79
C GLN A 197 -55.64 -104.23 32.39
N LEU A 198 -56.43 -103.79 31.42
CA LEU A 198 -57.58 -104.55 30.90
C LEU A 198 -57.14 -105.82 30.16
N GLU A 199 -56.03 -105.78 29.43
CA GLU A 199 -55.42 -106.94 28.79
C GLU A 199 -54.94 -107.96 29.83
N SER A 200 -54.32 -107.50 30.91
CA SER A 200 -53.94 -108.35 32.05
C SER A 200 -55.17 -109.02 32.69
N GLN A 201 -56.25 -108.26 32.90
CA GLN A 201 -57.52 -108.79 33.41
C GLN A 201 -58.16 -109.81 32.45
N LEU A 202 -58.14 -109.54 31.15
CA LEU A 202 -58.61 -110.47 30.12
C LEU A 202 -57.79 -111.76 30.10
N HIS A 203 -56.47 -111.66 30.21
CA HIS A 203 -55.60 -112.83 30.29
C HIS A 203 -55.90 -113.67 31.54
N GLN A 204 -56.12 -113.01 32.69
CA GLN A 204 -56.55 -113.66 33.93
C GLN A 204 -57.91 -114.36 33.76
N ARG A 205 -58.88 -113.72 33.09
CA ARG A 205 -60.19 -114.34 32.82
C ARG A 205 -60.07 -115.54 31.89
N ARG A 206 -59.29 -115.45 30.80
CA ARG A 206 -59.04 -116.58 29.90
C ARG A 206 -58.39 -117.76 30.64
N LYS A 207 -57.51 -117.48 31.61
CA LYS A 207 -56.92 -118.52 32.46
C LYS A 207 -57.98 -119.25 33.31
N VAL A 208 -58.87 -118.49 33.97
CA VAL A 208 -59.98 -119.05 34.75
C VAL A 208 -60.99 -119.79 33.86
N GLU A 209 -61.25 -119.28 32.66
CA GLU A 209 -62.11 -119.91 31.66
C GLU A 209 -61.53 -121.25 31.18
N ASN A 210 -60.22 -121.32 30.91
CA ASN A 210 -59.53 -122.58 30.60
C ASN A 210 -59.58 -123.57 31.77
N GLU A 211 -59.46 -123.11 33.02
CA GLU A 211 -59.62 -123.94 34.22
C GLU A 211 -61.06 -124.47 34.36
N HIS A 212 -62.07 -123.64 34.06
CA HIS A 212 -63.47 -124.07 33.99
C HIS A 212 -63.71 -125.05 32.85
N GLU A 213 -63.10 -124.85 31.69
CA GLU A 213 -63.20 -125.79 30.56
C GLU A 213 -62.58 -127.15 30.92
N LEU A 214 -61.44 -127.17 31.62
CA LEU A 214 -60.86 -128.38 32.21
C LEU A 214 -61.79 -129.03 33.24
N THR A 215 -62.48 -128.22 34.05
CA THR A 215 -63.46 -128.69 35.04
C THR A 215 -64.69 -129.29 34.35
N ILE A 216 -65.17 -128.68 33.26
CA ILE A 216 -66.27 -129.17 32.42
C ILE A 216 -65.86 -130.50 31.78
N LYS A 217 -64.68 -130.60 31.15
CA LYS A 217 -64.16 -131.87 30.60
C LYS A 217 -64.02 -132.97 31.66
N THR A 218 -63.68 -132.59 32.90
CA THR A 218 -63.63 -133.51 34.04
C THR A 218 -65.03 -133.93 34.53
N LEU A 219 -66.02 -133.04 34.47
CA LEU A 219 -67.41 -133.35 34.79
C LEU A 219 -68.09 -134.17 33.69
N GLU A 220 -67.78 -133.92 32.42
CA GLU A 220 -68.24 -134.70 31.27
C GLU A 220 -67.69 -136.13 31.29
N SER A 221 -66.41 -136.32 31.64
CA SER A 221 -65.85 -137.66 31.86
C SER A 221 -66.46 -138.37 33.08
N ARG A 222 -66.86 -137.64 34.12
CA ARG A 222 -67.63 -138.19 35.26
C ARG A 222 -69.09 -138.52 34.90
N LEU A 223 -69.73 -137.74 34.03
CA LEU A 223 -71.09 -138.02 33.52
C LEU A 223 -71.09 -139.27 32.63
N LYS A 224 -70.08 -139.42 31.76
CA LYS A 224 -69.87 -140.61 30.92
C LYS A 224 -69.64 -141.87 31.76
N HIS A 225 -69.01 -141.76 32.93
CA HIS A 225 -68.85 -142.86 33.88
C HIS A 225 -70.12 -143.16 34.70
N ALA A 226 -71.02 -142.18 34.92
CA ALA A 226 -72.29 -142.37 35.60
C ALA A 226 -73.37 -143.02 34.69
N GLU A 227 -73.37 -142.72 33.38
CA GLU A 227 -74.28 -143.34 32.42
C GLU A 227 -74.01 -144.84 32.19
N VAL A 228 -72.77 -145.29 32.38
CA VAL A 228 -72.38 -146.71 32.32
C VAL A 228 -72.75 -147.48 33.62
N ALA A 229 -72.95 -146.76 34.73
CA ALA A 229 -73.32 -147.34 36.03
C ALA A 229 -74.84 -147.53 36.22
N GLU A 230 -75.70 -146.77 35.52
CA GLU A 230 -77.18 -146.94 35.56
C GLU A 230 -77.65 -148.02 34.56
N LYS A 231 -76.97 -148.16 33.41
CA LYS A 231 -77.22 -149.22 32.42
C LYS A 231 -76.93 -150.63 32.94
N SER A 232 -76.15 -150.76 34.01
CA SER A 232 -75.83 -152.04 34.67
C SER A 232 -76.81 -152.42 35.80
N ARG A 233 -77.80 -151.56 36.14
CA ARG A 233 -78.80 -151.80 37.19
C ARG A 233 -80.17 -152.27 36.67
N LEU A 234 -80.43 -152.11 35.36
CA LEU A 234 -81.67 -152.55 34.68
C LEU A 234 -81.52 -153.86 33.88
N ALA A 235 -80.34 -154.51 33.93
CA ALA A 235 -80.04 -155.76 33.23
C ALA A 235 -80.12 -157.03 34.11
N MET A 236 -80.42 -156.92 35.42
CA MET A 236 -80.30 -158.03 36.39
C MET A 236 -81.63 -158.60 36.95
N VAL A 237 -82.80 -158.26 36.38
CA VAL A 237 -84.11 -158.80 36.83
C VAL A 237 -84.94 -159.48 35.73
N ASN A 238 -84.50 -159.52 34.46
CA ASN A 238 -85.28 -160.17 33.38
C ASN A 238 -84.57 -161.35 32.69
N GLY A 239 -83.77 -162.09 33.48
CA GLY A 239 -83.04 -163.30 33.08
C GLY A 239 -83.50 -164.62 33.73
N SER A 240 -84.58 -164.62 34.53
CA SER A 240 -85.05 -165.83 35.25
C SER A 240 -86.36 -166.45 34.71
N MET A 241 -86.87 -166.03 33.54
CA MET A 241 -88.01 -166.69 32.88
C MET A 241 -87.82 -166.85 31.36
N LYS A 242 -86.61 -167.22 30.94
CA LYS A 242 -86.33 -167.76 29.60
C LYS A 242 -85.51 -169.05 29.60
N GLN A 243 -85.49 -169.75 30.73
CA GLN A 243 -85.20 -171.18 30.83
C GLN A 243 -86.52 -171.96 30.96
N GLU A 244 -87.51 -171.69 30.08
CA GLU A 244 -88.61 -172.65 29.85
C GLU A 244 -89.44 -172.50 28.57
N ARG A 245 -89.18 -171.50 27.69
CA ARG A 245 -89.84 -171.44 26.37
C ARG A 245 -88.90 -171.23 25.18
N ALA A 246 -87.64 -171.60 25.35
CA ALA A 246 -86.79 -172.03 24.23
C ALA A 246 -87.08 -173.49 23.80
N ARG A 247 -88.01 -174.20 24.46
CA ARG A 247 -88.33 -175.59 24.09
C ARG A 247 -89.51 -175.80 23.14
N LEU A 248 -90.31 -174.78 22.88
CA LEU A 248 -91.33 -174.85 21.84
C LEU A 248 -91.05 -173.83 20.76
N GLN A 249 -90.05 -174.21 19.96
CA GLN A 249 -90.16 -174.09 18.51
C GLN A 249 -90.37 -172.65 18.04
N ALA A 250 -89.31 -171.93 17.69
CA ALA A 250 -88.35 -172.43 16.70
C ALA A 250 -89.03 -173.37 15.71
N LYS A 251 -90.17 -172.96 15.15
CA LYS A 251 -90.61 -173.59 13.92
C LYS A 251 -91.52 -172.77 13.05
N THR A 252 -92.13 -171.72 13.55
CA THR A 252 -93.01 -170.99 12.67
C THR A 252 -92.58 -169.55 12.74
N GLU A 253 -91.48 -169.35 12.07
CA GLU A 253 -91.69 -168.82 10.74
C GLU A 253 -91.92 -167.34 10.88
N ARG A 254 -90.77 -166.70 10.92
CA ARG A 254 -90.07 -166.43 9.67
C ARG A 254 -90.65 -165.14 9.16
N MET A 255 -89.77 -164.17 9.22
CA MET A 255 -89.51 -163.46 7.97
C MET A 255 -90.60 -162.49 7.53
N ILE A 256 -91.56 -162.13 8.40
CA ILE A 256 -92.45 -161.00 8.09
C ILE A 256 -92.02 -159.70 8.77
N LYS A 257 -91.38 -159.71 9.95
CA LYS A 257 -90.94 -158.47 10.63
C LYS A 257 -89.42 -158.28 10.77
N LYS A 258 -88.64 -159.07 10.03
CA LYS A 258 -87.25 -158.75 9.64
C LYS A 258 -87.20 -157.71 8.48
N ARG A 259 -88.33 -157.07 8.17
CA ARG A 259 -88.49 -156.05 7.10
C ARG A 259 -88.77 -154.63 7.63
N GLN A 260 -88.95 -154.43 8.93
CA GLN A 260 -89.27 -153.11 9.53
C GLN A 260 -88.18 -152.55 10.46
N GLN A 261 -87.08 -153.28 10.68
CA GLN A 261 -86.04 -152.89 11.65
C GLN A 261 -84.76 -152.31 11.00
N LEU A 262 -84.71 -152.19 9.67
CA LEU A 262 -83.57 -151.63 8.91
C LEU A 262 -83.85 -150.22 8.35
N SER A 263 -84.90 -149.53 8.85
CA SER A 263 -85.31 -148.18 8.39
C SER A 263 -84.92 -147.05 9.34
N GLY A 264 -84.42 -147.35 10.54
CA GLY A 264 -84.10 -146.34 11.57
C GLY A 264 -82.61 -146.03 11.71
N GLU A 265 -81.72 -146.92 11.22
CA GLU A 265 -80.26 -146.78 11.40
C GLU A 265 -79.58 -146.03 10.25
N THR A 266 -80.28 -145.76 9.14
CA THR A 266 -79.77 -145.00 7.98
C THR A 266 -79.93 -143.48 8.10
N GLU A 267 -80.78 -142.98 9.00
CA GLU A 267 -81.06 -141.53 9.13
C GLU A 267 -80.12 -140.83 10.12
N GLN A 268 -79.50 -141.58 11.05
CA GLN A 268 -78.62 -141.01 12.08
C GLN A 268 -77.18 -140.76 11.57
N LEU A 269 -76.71 -141.55 10.59
CA LEU A 269 -75.43 -141.32 9.89
C LEU A 269 -75.48 -140.19 8.85
N ARG A 270 -76.68 -139.73 8.46
CA ARG A 270 -76.87 -138.59 7.54
C ARG A 270 -76.74 -137.24 8.24
N LEU A 271 -77.18 -137.13 9.49
CA LEU A 271 -77.16 -135.87 10.24
C LEU A 271 -75.77 -135.50 10.78
N GLU A 272 -74.92 -136.51 11.05
CA GLU A 272 -73.55 -136.30 11.53
C GLU A 272 -72.58 -135.89 10.40
N ASN A 273 -72.80 -136.38 9.18
CA ASN A 273 -72.05 -135.92 8.00
C ASN A 273 -72.40 -134.48 7.59
N VAL A 274 -73.64 -134.02 7.80
CA VAL A 274 -74.02 -132.62 7.51
C VAL A 274 -73.29 -131.64 8.44
N LYS A 275 -73.12 -131.96 9.73
CA LYS A 275 -72.40 -131.09 10.68
C LYS A 275 -70.91 -130.96 10.37
N LEU A 276 -70.27 -132.04 9.94
CA LEU A 276 -68.86 -132.00 9.53
C LEU A 276 -68.64 -131.21 8.23
N ILE A 277 -69.60 -131.25 7.31
CA ILE A 277 -69.57 -130.43 6.08
C ILE A 277 -69.70 -128.93 6.42
N THR A 278 -70.61 -128.54 7.33
CA THR A 278 -70.79 -127.12 7.72
C THR A 278 -69.54 -126.54 8.40
N ILE A 279 -68.86 -127.31 9.25
CA ILE A 279 -67.62 -126.87 9.92
C ILE A 279 -66.47 -126.73 8.93
N CYS A 280 -66.36 -127.64 7.95
CA CYS A 280 -65.35 -127.53 6.90
C CYS A 280 -65.61 -126.34 5.94
N GLU A 281 -66.88 -126.00 5.68
CA GLU A 281 -67.26 -124.81 4.90
C GLU A 281 -66.93 -123.50 5.64
N GLU A 282 -67.18 -123.42 6.95
CA GLU A 282 -66.85 -122.25 7.77
C GLU A 282 -65.33 -122.03 7.91
N LEU A 283 -64.56 -123.10 8.06
CA LEU A 283 -63.09 -123.03 8.08
C LEU A 283 -62.50 -122.64 6.73
N THR A 284 -63.12 -123.07 5.62
CA THR A 284 -62.71 -122.66 4.28
C THR A 284 -62.99 -121.17 4.07
N LYS A 285 -64.14 -120.68 4.55
CA LYS A 285 -64.51 -119.27 4.48
C LYS A 285 -63.58 -118.38 5.32
N SER A 286 -63.25 -118.79 6.54
CA SER A 286 -62.27 -118.08 7.37
C SER A 286 -60.85 -118.08 6.77
N LEU A 287 -60.46 -119.13 6.06
CA LEU A 287 -59.17 -119.19 5.37
C LEU A 287 -59.14 -118.24 4.16
N ASP A 288 -60.23 -118.12 3.43
CA ASP A 288 -60.34 -117.19 2.31
C ASP A 288 -60.41 -115.73 2.79
N ASP A 289 -61.11 -115.44 3.89
CA ASP A 289 -61.11 -114.12 4.54
C ASP A 289 -59.68 -113.73 5.00
N PHE A 290 -58.93 -114.67 5.58
CA PHE A 290 -57.53 -114.45 5.97
C PHE A 290 -56.61 -114.22 4.75
N LYS A 291 -56.84 -114.91 3.63
CA LYS A 291 -56.10 -114.66 2.39
C LYS A 291 -56.40 -113.27 1.83
N THR A 292 -57.67 -112.85 1.83
CA THR A 292 -58.04 -111.51 1.37
C THR A 292 -57.45 -110.43 2.26
N ASP A 293 -57.42 -110.61 3.58
CA ASP A 293 -56.78 -109.67 4.51
C ASP A 293 -55.26 -109.64 4.32
N ARG A 294 -54.63 -110.80 4.07
CA ARG A 294 -53.19 -110.87 3.78
C ARG A 294 -52.86 -110.14 2.48
N GLU A 295 -53.65 -110.34 1.43
CA GLU A 295 -53.45 -109.66 0.14
C GLU A 295 -53.71 -108.15 0.25
N ALA A 296 -54.73 -107.73 1.02
CA ALA A 296 -54.96 -106.32 1.33
C ALA A 296 -53.78 -105.70 2.08
N THR A 297 -53.25 -106.40 3.08
CA THR A 297 -52.08 -105.96 3.86
C THR A 297 -50.83 -105.84 2.98
N ILE A 298 -50.59 -106.81 2.10
CA ILE A 298 -49.50 -106.76 1.11
C ILE A 298 -49.68 -105.57 0.15
N GLY A 299 -50.92 -105.29 -0.26
CA GLY A 299 -51.25 -104.09 -1.04
C GLY A 299 -50.90 -102.79 -0.32
N THR A 300 -51.25 -102.68 0.96
CA THR A 300 -50.89 -101.51 1.80
C THR A 300 -49.38 -101.38 2.00
N ILE A 301 -48.67 -102.49 2.20
CA ILE A 301 -47.20 -102.50 2.33
C ILE A 301 -46.55 -101.99 1.04
N ASN A 302 -46.96 -102.49 -0.13
CA ASN A 302 -46.42 -102.04 -1.40
C ASN A 302 -46.70 -100.54 -1.65
N GLN A 303 -47.87 -100.05 -1.22
CA GLN A 303 -48.21 -98.63 -1.31
C GLN A 303 -47.30 -97.78 -0.41
N LEU A 304 -47.09 -98.18 0.85
CA LEU A 304 -46.20 -97.49 1.79
C LEU A 304 -44.73 -97.53 1.33
N GLU A 305 -44.29 -98.63 0.71
CA GLU A 305 -42.96 -98.73 0.11
C GLU A 305 -42.78 -97.76 -1.07
N SER A 306 -43.81 -97.61 -1.92
CA SER A 306 -43.82 -96.61 -3.00
C SER A 306 -43.77 -95.18 -2.45
N GLU A 307 -44.55 -94.87 -1.41
CA GLU A 307 -44.55 -93.56 -0.75
C GLU A 307 -43.21 -93.26 -0.06
N LEU A 308 -42.60 -94.25 0.60
CA LEU A 308 -41.25 -94.14 1.16
C LEU A 308 -40.19 -93.89 0.09
N HIS A 309 -40.27 -94.60 -1.04
CA HIS A 309 -39.35 -94.38 -2.15
C HIS A 309 -39.49 -92.96 -2.72
N GLN A 310 -40.72 -92.47 -2.87
CA GLN A 310 -40.99 -91.12 -3.34
C GLN A 310 -40.50 -90.05 -2.36
N ARG A 311 -40.65 -90.25 -1.05
CA ARG A 311 -40.08 -89.35 -0.03
C ARG A 311 -38.56 -89.29 -0.08
N ARG A 312 -37.88 -90.43 -0.26
CA ARG A 312 -36.41 -90.45 -0.41
C ARG A 312 -35.96 -89.69 -1.66
N MET A 313 -36.71 -89.77 -2.75
CA MET A 313 -36.42 -88.97 -3.95
C MET A 313 -36.51 -87.46 -3.67
N LEU A 314 -37.58 -87.02 -3.02
CA LEU A 314 -37.74 -85.61 -2.64
C LEU A 314 -36.69 -85.15 -1.63
N GLU A 315 -36.34 -85.99 -0.66
CA GLU A 315 -35.28 -85.72 0.32
C GLU A 315 -33.92 -85.53 -0.36
N ASN A 316 -33.57 -86.39 -1.32
CA ASN A 316 -32.35 -86.23 -2.12
C ASN A 316 -32.38 -84.95 -2.97
N GLU A 317 -33.52 -84.59 -3.56
CA GLU A 317 -33.67 -83.33 -4.30
C GLU A 317 -33.49 -82.10 -3.40
N HIS A 318 -34.06 -82.14 -2.19
CA HIS A 318 -33.86 -81.10 -1.17
C HIS A 318 -32.41 -81.03 -0.71
N GLU A 319 -31.74 -82.15 -0.49
CA GLU A 319 -30.33 -82.18 -0.10
C GLU A 319 -29.44 -81.54 -1.17
N VAL A 320 -29.70 -81.83 -2.45
CA VAL A 320 -28.98 -81.20 -3.57
C VAL A 320 -29.27 -79.69 -3.64
N ALA A 321 -30.52 -79.27 -3.40
CA ALA A 321 -30.88 -77.86 -3.37
C ALA A 321 -30.19 -77.11 -2.21
N VAL A 322 -30.13 -77.72 -1.02
CA VAL A 322 -29.43 -77.16 0.14
C VAL A 322 -27.94 -77.00 -0.16
N LYS A 323 -27.26 -78.02 -0.68
CA LYS A 323 -25.84 -77.93 -1.05
C LYS A 323 -25.57 -76.84 -2.10
N ARG A 324 -26.50 -76.62 -3.03
CA ARG A 324 -26.39 -75.52 -4.00
C ARG A 324 -26.52 -74.16 -3.31
N LEU A 325 -27.49 -73.99 -2.41
CA LEU A 325 -27.66 -72.74 -1.67
C LEU A 325 -26.49 -72.47 -0.72
N GLU A 326 -25.93 -73.48 -0.07
CA GLU A 326 -24.73 -73.37 0.76
C GLU A 326 -23.53 -72.88 -0.06
N SER A 327 -23.26 -73.47 -1.22
CA SER A 327 -22.16 -73.01 -2.09
C SER A 327 -22.38 -71.60 -2.66
N GLN A 328 -23.64 -71.21 -2.93
CA GLN A 328 -23.98 -69.83 -3.31
C GLN A 328 -23.78 -68.85 -2.15
N LEU A 329 -24.12 -69.24 -0.93
CA LEU A 329 -23.91 -68.43 0.26
C LEU A 329 -22.41 -68.24 0.53
N GLU A 330 -21.62 -69.31 0.49
CA GLU A 330 -20.16 -69.24 0.65
C GLU A 330 -19.53 -68.31 -0.40
N HIS A 331 -20.01 -68.37 -1.65
CA HIS A 331 -19.54 -67.48 -2.70
C HIS A 331 -19.89 -66.00 -2.42
N ALA A 332 -21.13 -65.73 -2.01
CA ALA A 332 -21.59 -64.39 -1.68
C ALA A 332 -20.85 -63.82 -0.45
N GLU A 333 -20.58 -64.64 0.57
CA GLU A 333 -19.78 -64.27 1.73
C GLU A 333 -18.32 -63.95 1.36
N ALA A 334 -17.72 -64.75 0.47
CA ALA A 334 -16.37 -64.49 -0.04
C ALA A 334 -16.31 -63.22 -0.89
N GLU A 335 -17.35 -62.91 -1.67
CA GLU A 335 -17.46 -61.66 -2.40
C GLU A 335 -17.66 -60.45 -1.48
N ALA A 336 -18.52 -60.57 -0.47
CA ALA A 336 -18.72 -59.54 0.55
C ALA A 336 -17.42 -59.24 1.32
N CYS A 337 -16.63 -60.27 1.66
CA CYS A 337 -15.32 -60.08 2.29
C CYS A 337 -14.35 -59.33 1.38
N ARG A 338 -14.26 -59.69 0.09
CA ARG A 338 -13.41 -58.97 -0.88
C ARG A 338 -13.84 -57.52 -1.06
N MET A 339 -15.15 -57.25 -1.13
CA MET A 339 -15.67 -55.88 -1.23
C MET A 339 -15.36 -55.07 0.03
N LYS A 340 -15.49 -55.68 1.21
CA LYS A 340 -15.11 -55.05 2.48
C LYS A 340 -13.63 -54.66 2.50
N GLU A 341 -12.73 -55.57 2.12
CA GLU A 341 -11.30 -55.28 2.01
C GLU A 341 -11.00 -54.14 1.02
N GLN A 342 -11.71 -54.09 -0.10
CA GLN A 342 -11.57 -52.99 -1.07
C GLN A 342 -12.07 -51.65 -0.50
N CYS A 343 -13.17 -51.64 0.23
CA CYS A 343 -13.67 -50.46 0.92
C CYS A 343 -12.67 -49.96 1.98
N GLU A 344 -12.14 -50.87 2.82
CA GLU A 344 -11.13 -50.52 3.83
C GLU A 344 -9.84 -49.97 3.18
N LEU A 345 -9.39 -50.56 2.06
CA LEU A 345 -8.26 -50.05 1.31
C LEU A 345 -8.54 -48.67 0.70
N ALA A 346 -9.73 -48.45 0.16
CA ALA A 346 -10.14 -47.16 -0.38
C ALA A 346 -10.23 -46.08 0.70
N GLU A 347 -10.78 -46.42 1.88
CA GLU A 347 -10.84 -45.55 3.06
C GLU A 347 -9.43 -45.19 3.53
N SER A 348 -8.53 -46.16 3.65
CA SER A 348 -7.13 -45.93 4.01
C SER A 348 -6.42 -45.00 3.03
N ARG A 349 -6.63 -45.16 1.71
CA ARG A 349 -6.06 -44.27 0.68
C ARG A 349 -6.65 -42.86 0.74
N CYS A 350 -7.95 -42.75 0.97
CA CYS A 350 -8.62 -41.47 1.14
C CYS A 350 -8.08 -40.73 2.37
N GLN A 351 -7.94 -41.44 3.48
CA GLN A 351 -7.41 -40.88 4.73
C GLN A 351 -5.93 -40.49 4.60
N GLN A 352 -5.11 -41.30 3.92
CA GLN A 352 -3.73 -40.93 3.60
C GLN A 352 -3.68 -39.64 2.77
N THR A 353 -4.48 -39.55 1.70
CA THR A 353 -4.54 -38.37 0.82
C THR A 353 -5.00 -37.13 1.61
N SER A 354 -5.97 -37.29 2.49
CA SER A 354 -6.45 -36.22 3.38
C SER A 354 -5.35 -35.74 4.32
N ASN A 355 -4.61 -36.66 4.94
CA ASN A 355 -3.48 -36.34 5.82
C ASN A 355 -2.34 -35.64 5.09
N GLU A 356 -2.01 -36.07 3.86
CA GLU A 356 -1.00 -35.41 3.02
C GLU A 356 -1.42 -33.99 2.64
N ARG A 357 -2.71 -33.77 2.31
CA ARG A 357 -3.26 -32.43 2.06
C ARG A 357 -3.22 -31.55 3.30
N LEU A 358 -3.59 -32.08 4.47
CA LEU A 358 -3.51 -31.36 5.75
C LEU A 358 -2.07 -30.97 6.08
N LEU A 359 -1.11 -31.87 5.87
CA LEU A 359 0.31 -31.58 6.08
C LEU A 359 0.82 -30.48 5.12
N ALA A 360 0.40 -30.50 3.85
CA ALA A 360 0.73 -29.46 2.89
C ALA A 360 0.14 -28.10 3.27
N LEU A 361 -1.12 -28.06 3.74
CA LEU A 361 -1.77 -26.84 4.24
C LEU A 361 -1.08 -26.31 5.49
N GLU A 362 -0.68 -27.18 6.42
CA GLU A 362 0.05 -26.81 7.62
C GLU A 362 1.43 -26.22 7.28
N LYS A 363 2.14 -26.79 6.30
CA LYS A 363 3.40 -26.24 5.80
C LYS A 363 3.20 -24.85 5.15
N ASN A 364 2.13 -24.67 4.37
CA ASN A 364 1.80 -23.37 3.78
C ASN A 364 1.45 -22.34 4.87
N ARG A 365 0.70 -22.74 5.90
CA ARG A 365 0.38 -21.90 7.06
C ARG A 365 1.66 -21.41 7.76
N GLN A 366 2.60 -22.31 8.03
CA GLN A 366 3.90 -21.97 8.62
C GLN A 366 4.71 -21.01 7.75
N GLY A 367 4.75 -21.23 6.43
CA GLY A 367 5.41 -20.31 5.49
C GLY A 367 4.82 -18.89 5.53
N MET A 368 3.49 -18.78 5.54
CA MET A 368 2.81 -17.48 5.67
C MET A 368 3.08 -16.80 7.03
N GLU A 369 3.23 -17.57 8.11
CA GLU A 369 3.57 -17.03 9.43
C GLU A 369 5.01 -16.50 9.48
N GLU A 370 5.95 -17.18 8.82
CA GLU A 370 7.33 -16.71 8.67
C GLU A 370 7.41 -15.44 7.83
N ASP A 371 6.67 -15.37 6.72
CA ASP A 371 6.58 -14.17 5.88
C ASP A 371 5.96 -12.98 6.63
N ASN A 372 4.87 -13.22 7.38
CA ASN A 372 4.29 -12.19 8.24
C ASN A 372 5.26 -11.73 9.33
N ARG A 373 6.08 -12.63 9.89
CA ARG A 373 7.12 -12.26 10.87
C ARG A 373 8.17 -11.36 10.23
N ARG A 374 8.68 -11.73 9.04
CA ARG A 374 9.63 -10.92 8.27
C ARG A 374 9.08 -9.54 7.95
N LEU A 375 7.84 -9.45 7.46
CA LEU A 375 7.19 -8.16 7.15
C LEU A 375 7.03 -7.28 8.40
N ARG A 376 6.75 -7.86 9.58
CA ARG A 376 6.69 -7.09 10.83
C ARG A 376 8.06 -6.55 11.25
N GLU A 377 9.12 -7.33 11.07
CA GLU A 377 10.50 -6.89 11.32
C GLU A 377 10.90 -5.75 10.38
N GLU A 378 10.58 -5.86 9.07
CA GLU A 378 10.81 -4.80 8.08
C GLU A 378 10.03 -3.52 8.42
N LEU A 379 8.74 -3.65 8.76
CA LEU A 379 7.91 -2.52 9.19
C LEU A 379 8.46 -1.82 10.44
N SER A 380 8.94 -2.60 11.42
CA SER A 380 9.61 -2.04 12.60
C SER A 380 10.92 -1.32 12.23
N GLY A 381 11.67 -1.84 11.24
CA GLY A 381 12.85 -1.19 10.71
C GLY A 381 12.53 0.17 10.08
N PHE A 382 11.53 0.21 9.19
CA PHE A 382 11.07 1.46 8.57
C PHE A 382 10.56 2.47 9.58
N GLN A 383 9.84 2.02 10.62
CA GLN A 383 9.39 2.90 11.69
C GLN A 383 10.57 3.57 12.41
N MET A 384 11.62 2.80 12.74
CA MET A 384 12.80 3.36 13.40
C MET A 384 13.57 4.33 12.48
N GLU A 385 13.63 4.06 11.18
CA GLU A 385 14.21 5.00 10.20
C GLU A 385 13.41 6.31 10.09
N LEU A 386 12.07 6.23 10.12
CA LEU A 386 11.19 7.41 10.14
C LEU A 386 11.41 8.24 11.40
N GLU A 387 11.49 7.62 12.58
CA GLU A 387 11.78 8.30 13.85
C GLU A 387 13.14 9.02 13.81
N VAL A 388 14.17 8.38 13.23
CA VAL A 388 15.49 9.00 13.05
C VAL A 388 15.42 10.19 12.08
N MET A 389 14.66 10.10 11.00
CA MET A 389 14.48 11.21 10.06
C MET A 389 13.70 12.37 10.67
N GLU A 390 12.65 12.08 11.43
CA GLU A 390 11.87 13.07 12.18
C GLU A 390 12.75 13.82 13.19
N HIS A 391 13.58 13.10 13.96
CA HIS A 391 14.51 13.73 14.88
C HIS A 391 15.55 14.61 14.17
N LYS A 392 16.06 14.19 13.00
CA LYS A 392 16.95 15.04 12.17
C LYS A 392 16.24 16.30 11.68
N LEU A 393 14.97 16.18 11.29
CA LEU A 393 14.15 17.31 10.87
C LEU A 393 13.97 18.30 12.02
N GLN A 394 13.61 17.82 13.21
CA GLN A 394 13.47 18.65 14.42
C GLN A 394 14.77 19.39 14.77
N ILE A 395 15.94 18.71 14.66
CA ILE A 395 17.24 19.37 14.85
C ILE A 395 17.45 20.47 13.81
N SER A 396 17.11 20.21 12.54
CA SER A 396 17.25 21.21 11.48
C SER A 396 16.31 22.41 11.68
N GLU A 397 15.07 22.17 12.09
CA GLU A 397 14.07 23.19 12.38
C GLU A 397 14.50 24.07 13.56
N ALA A 398 15.05 23.47 14.62
CA ALA A 398 15.62 24.20 15.75
C ALA A 398 16.81 25.08 15.32
N ARG A 399 17.67 24.59 14.42
CA ARG A 399 18.78 25.38 13.86
C ARG A 399 18.26 26.57 13.04
N PHE A 400 17.29 26.34 12.16
CA PHE A 400 16.69 27.42 11.37
C PHE A 400 15.98 28.45 12.25
N SER A 401 15.30 28.02 13.31
CA SER A 401 14.65 28.91 14.26
C SER A 401 15.66 29.79 15.00
N ASN A 402 16.79 29.22 15.43
CA ASN A 402 17.88 29.97 16.06
C ASN A 402 18.52 30.95 15.08
N GLU A 403 18.75 30.53 13.83
CA GLU A 403 19.34 31.40 12.81
C GLU A 403 18.40 32.54 12.40
N ALA A 404 17.10 32.28 12.33
CA ALA A 404 16.08 33.31 12.12
C ALA A 404 16.01 34.29 13.31
N ALA A 405 16.13 33.81 14.55
CA ALA A 405 16.20 34.68 15.72
C ALA A 405 17.44 35.58 15.69
N ASN A 406 18.60 35.02 15.36
CA ASN A 406 19.85 35.77 15.21
C ASN A 406 19.75 36.82 14.08
N ALA A 407 19.16 36.47 12.93
CA ALA A 407 18.93 37.41 11.84
C ALA A 407 18.03 38.58 12.25
N ARG A 408 16.96 38.31 13.02
CA ARG A 408 16.10 39.38 13.57
C ARG A 408 16.85 40.28 14.54
N GLU A 409 17.71 39.71 15.39
CA GLU A 409 18.55 40.49 16.30
C GLU A 409 19.52 41.39 15.51
N GLN A 410 20.15 40.86 14.46
CA GLN A 410 21.03 41.65 13.58
C GLN A 410 20.26 42.77 12.86
N CYS A 411 19.07 42.50 12.32
CA CYS A 411 18.22 43.54 11.74
C CYS A 411 17.87 44.63 12.76
N HIS A 412 17.57 44.25 14.00
CA HIS A 412 17.29 45.23 15.06
C HIS A 412 18.52 46.10 15.36
N ARG A 413 19.72 45.50 15.47
CA ARG A 413 20.97 46.26 15.64
C ARG A 413 21.23 47.25 14.50
N LEU A 414 20.99 46.82 13.25
CA LEU A 414 21.14 47.70 12.08
C LEU A 414 20.13 48.86 12.09
N SER A 415 18.89 48.60 12.51
CA SER A 415 17.86 49.65 12.68
C SER A 415 18.32 50.71 13.68
N VAL A 416 18.89 50.29 14.82
CA VAL A 416 19.42 51.23 15.83
C VAL A 416 20.55 52.07 15.26
N TYR A 417 21.49 51.46 14.52
CA TYR A 417 22.56 52.22 13.85
C TYR A 417 22.04 53.21 12.80
N GLN A 418 20.99 52.84 12.07
CA GLN A 418 20.36 53.74 11.12
C GLN A 418 19.73 54.95 11.82
N GLU A 419 19.00 54.73 12.92
CA GLU A 419 18.43 55.82 13.73
C GLU A 419 19.53 56.73 14.33
N ASP A 420 20.65 56.17 14.77
CA ASP A 420 21.82 56.93 15.22
C ASP A 420 22.39 57.82 14.10
N LEU A 421 22.53 57.26 12.89
CA LEU A 421 23.03 57.97 11.72
C LEU A 421 22.09 59.11 11.30
N GLU A 422 20.78 58.87 11.31
CA GLU A 422 19.75 59.88 11.04
C GLU A 422 19.80 61.01 12.07
N ARG A 423 19.99 60.68 13.37
CA ARG A 423 20.19 61.68 14.43
C ARG A 423 21.45 62.52 14.20
N HIS A 424 22.56 61.92 13.81
CA HIS A 424 23.79 62.67 13.49
C HIS A 424 23.65 63.53 12.23
N SER A 425 22.96 63.04 11.20
CA SER A 425 22.65 63.80 9.98
C SER A 425 21.82 65.06 10.31
N ALA A 426 20.78 64.91 11.14
CA ALA A 426 19.98 66.04 11.59
C ALA A 426 20.80 67.08 12.39
N GLN A 427 21.71 66.62 13.26
CA GLN A 427 22.62 67.51 13.99
C GLN A 427 23.55 68.28 13.05
N LEU A 428 24.11 67.62 12.03
CA LEU A 428 24.97 68.27 11.04
C LEU A 428 24.22 69.33 10.22
N GLN A 429 22.98 69.05 9.81
CA GLN A 429 22.14 70.03 9.11
C GLN A 429 21.86 71.27 9.97
N GLU A 430 21.62 71.08 11.27
CA GLU A 430 21.41 72.18 12.21
C GLU A 430 22.68 73.03 12.37
N TYR A 431 23.86 72.41 12.51
CA TYR A 431 25.13 73.13 12.52
C TYR A 431 25.38 73.90 11.22
N GLN A 432 25.07 73.31 10.07
CA GLN A 432 25.22 73.98 8.77
C GLN A 432 24.30 75.20 8.65
N LYS A 433 23.08 75.11 9.17
CA LYS A 433 22.13 76.23 9.25
C LYS A 433 22.63 77.34 10.18
N GLN A 434 23.19 76.98 11.33
CA GLN A 434 23.79 77.94 12.27
C GLN A 434 24.98 78.68 11.65
N LEU A 435 25.87 77.96 10.96
CA LEU A 435 26.98 78.53 10.21
C LEU A 435 26.51 79.51 9.14
N GLY A 436 25.53 79.14 8.32
CA GLY A 436 24.95 80.03 7.32
C GLY A 436 24.33 81.29 7.93
N GLY A 437 23.66 81.18 9.09
CA GLY A 437 23.15 82.33 9.83
C GLY A 437 24.26 83.28 10.32
N CYS A 438 25.39 82.72 10.77
CA CYS A 438 26.54 83.50 11.22
C CYS A 438 27.24 84.21 10.04
N GLU A 439 27.38 83.55 8.89
CA GLU A 439 27.94 84.14 7.67
C GLU A 439 27.13 85.35 7.19
N VAL A 440 25.80 85.24 7.20
CA VAL A 440 24.90 86.35 6.82
C VAL A 440 25.04 87.55 7.78
N GLU A 441 25.08 87.30 9.09
CA GLU A 441 25.24 88.36 10.09
C GLU A 441 26.62 89.02 10.02
N LEU A 442 27.68 88.25 9.78
CA LEU A 442 29.03 88.78 9.55
C LEU A 442 29.07 89.66 8.30
N THR A 443 28.46 89.21 7.20
CA THR A 443 28.36 89.99 5.95
C THR A 443 27.63 91.31 6.18
N ARG A 444 26.50 91.27 6.90
CA ARG A 444 25.72 92.47 7.26
C ARG A 444 26.50 93.45 8.15
N ARG A 445 27.33 92.94 9.06
CA ARG A 445 28.17 93.79 9.91
C ARG A 445 29.35 94.37 9.15
N ALA A 446 29.97 93.60 8.26
CA ALA A 446 31.05 94.05 7.39
C ALA A 446 30.60 95.22 6.49
N THR A 447 29.42 95.12 5.87
CA THR A 447 28.85 96.23 5.06
C THR A 447 28.57 97.46 5.91
N ARG A 448 28.01 97.30 7.13
CA ARG A 448 27.81 98.41 8.06
C ARG A 448 29.11 99.10 8.46
N VAL A 449 30.18 98.33 8.67
CA VAL A 449 31.53 98.89 8.93
C VAL A 449 32.03 99.66 7.73
N GLN A 450 31.95 99.11 6.52
CA GLN A 450 32.34 99.81 5.29
C GLN A 450 31.55 101.12 5.10
N ASP A 451 30.26 101.13 5.39
CA ASP A 451 29.44 102.35 5.31
C ASP A 451 29.86 103.39 6.37
N LEU A 452 30.19 102.96 7.59
CA LEU A 452 30.73 103.84 8.62
C LEU A 452 32.13 104.37 8.26
N GLU A 453 32.99 103.55 7.65
CA GLU A 453 34.30 103.98 7.13
C GLU A 453 34.15 105.03 6.04
N ARG A 454 33.22 104.82 5.10
CA ARG A 454 32.90 105.79 4.05
C ARG A 454 32.40 107.11 4.64
N GLN A 455 31.47 107.05 5.60
CA GLN A 455 30.96 108.24 6.29
C GLN A 455 32.05 108.96 7.10
N LEU A 456 32.98 108.23 7.71
CA LEU A 456 34.14 108.79 8.40
C LEU A 456 35.08 109.51 7.43
N ALA A 457 35.44 108.86 6.32
CA ALA A 457 36.30 109.45 5.29
C ALA A 457 35.68 110.71 4.67
N GLU A 458 34.37 110.70 4.38
CA GLU A 458 33.63 111.86 3.90
C GLU A 458 33.58 112.99 4.93
N ALA A 459 33.34 112.67 6.20
CA ALA A 459 33.34 113.65 7.29
C ALA A 459 34.74 114.25 7.55
N GLU A 460 35.81 113.48 7.38
CA GLU A 460 37.20 113.96 7.46
C GLU A 460 37.55 114.89 6.29
N LEU A 461 37.08 114.59 5.07
CA LEU A 461 37.22 115.45 3.89
C LEU A 461 36.50 116.80 4.05
N VAL A 462 35.26 116.78 4.57
CA VAL A 462 34.45 117.99 4.82
C VAL A 462 34.92 118.75 6.07
N GLY A 463 35.58 118.07 7.01
CA GLY A 463 36.06 118.60 8.29
C GLY A 463 37.22 119.62 8.24
N SER A 464 37.70 119.97 7.04
CA SER A 464 38.75 120.97 6.83
C SER A 464 38.30 122.43 7.06
N SER A 465 37.02 122.66 7.37
CA SER A 465 36.47 123.97 7.76
C SER A 465 36.12 124.02 9.25
N THR A 466 36.47 125.13 9.91
CA THR A 466 36.55 125.40 11.37
C THR A 466 35.25 125.37 12.19
N SER A 467 34.21 124.64 11.76
CA SER A 467 32.96 124.52 12.51
C SER A 467 33.08 123.50 13.66
N THR A 468 32.74 123.91 14.88
CA THR A 468 32.75 123.03 16.06
C THR A 468 31.71 121.90 15.98
N ALA A 469 30.63 122.08 15.22
CA ALA A 469 29.57 121.07 15.04
C ALA A 469 30.04 119.85 14.23
N THR A 470 30.87 120.04 13.20
CA THR A 470 31.40 118.93 12.39
C THR A 470 32.39 118.09 13.19
N ARG A 471 33.14 118.69 14.12
CA ARG A 471 34.05 117.99 15.02
C ARG A 471 33.33 117.10 16.04
N GLU A 472 32.16 117.51 16.53
CA GLU A 472 31.32 116.67 17.40
C GLU A 472 30.69 115.50 16.64
N GLN A 473 30.24 115.74 15.41
CA GLN A 473 29.70 114.69 14.55
C GLN A 473 30.78 113.65 14.20
N LEU A 474 32.01 114.09 13.92
CA LEU A 474 33.15 113.20 13.69
C LEU A 474 33.48 112.33 14.92
N LYS A 475 33.48 112.91 16.13
CA LYS A 475 33.68 112.13 17.37
C LYS A 475 32.58 111.10 17.59
N LYS A 476 31.33 111.43 17.25
CA LYS A 476 30.20 110.49 17.35
C LYS A 476 30.34 109.33 16.36
N LEU A 477 30.76 109.61 15.12
CA LEU A 477 31.04 108.60 14.10
C LEU A 477 32.25 107.72 14.49
N GLN A 478 33.36 108.31 14.97
CA GLN A 478 34.51 107.56 15.48
C GLN A 478 34.14 106.66 16.65
N HIS A 479 33.30 107.14 17.57
CA HIS A 479 32.83 106.33 18.69
C HIS A 479 31.90 105.18 18.23
N GLN A 480 31.00 105.44 17.28
CA GLN A 480 30.15 104.40 16.70
C GLN A 480 30.97 103.34 15.96
N PHE A 481 31.96 103.75 15.17
CA PHE A 481 32.88 102.86 14.48
C PHE A 481 33.70 102.01 15.46
N ALA A 482 34.29 102.62 16.50
CA ALA A 482 35.04 101.89 17.53
C ALA A 482 34.16 100.88 18.30
N THR A 483 32.89 101.24 18.53
CA THR A 483 31.91 100.37 19.20
C THR A 483 31.53 99.18 18.32
N GLU A 484 31.23 99.40 17.04
CA GLU A 484 30.91 98.31 16.10
C GLU A 484 32.14 97.43 15.83
N LYS A 485 33.34 98.01 15.68
CA LYS A 485 34.61 97.26 15.61
C LYS A 485 34.81 96.35 16.82
N SER A 486 34.58 96.87 18.04
CA SER A 486 34.69 96.07 19.27
C SER A 486 33.61 94.98 19.37
N LYS A 487 32.41 95.18 18.81
CA LYS A 487 31.37 94.14 18.74
C LYS A 487 31.74 93.04 17.76
N ILE A 488 32.31 93.39 16.60
CA ILE A 488 32.77 92.42 15.59
C ILE A 488 33.92 91.60 16.14
N LEU A 489 34.91 92.22 16.78
CA LEU A 489 36.03 91.49 17.41
C LEU A 489 35.53 90.50 18.47
N ARG A 490 34.61 90.92 19.36
CA ARG A 490 34.01 90.01 20.34
C ARG A 490 33.24 88.86 19.69
N GLN A 491 32.54 89.11 18.59
CA GLN A 491 31.82 88.07 17.87
C GLN A 491 32.78 87.11 17.17
N ILE A 492 33.87 87.59 16.58
CA ILE A 492 34.94 86.76 16.01
C ILE A 492 35.54 85.87 17.10
N ASP A 493 35.81 86.40 18.29
CA ASP A 493 36.34 85.60 19.40
C ASP A 493 35.34 84.55 19.91
N GLU A 494 34.04 84.87 19.90
CA GLU A 494 32.97 83.91 20.21
C GLU A 494 32.88 82.81 19.15
N GLU A 495 32.92 83.16 17.86
CA GLU A 495 32.94 82.17 16.78
C GLU A 495 34.19 81.31 16.82
N ARG A 496 35.34 81.89 17.19
CA ARG A 496 36.58 81.13 17.35
C ARG A 496 36.47 80.12 18.49
N ARG A 497 35.82 80.48 19.59
CA ARG A 497 35.52 79.53 20.68
C ARG A 497 34.56 78.43 20.23
N ARG A 498 33.50 78.76 19.50
CA ARG A 498 32.56 77.77 18.92
C ARG A 498 33.25 76.84 17.92
N ALA A 499 34.11 77.37 17.05
CA ALA A 499 34.90 76.57 16.12
C ALA A 499 35.81 75.57 16.86
N ASN A 500 36.49 76.01 17.93
CA ASN A 500 37.31 75.12 18.76
C ASN A 500 36.48 74.06 19.54
N GLU A 501 35.22 74.34 19.85
CA GLU A 501 34.30 73.35 20.44
C GLU A 501 33.85 72.31 19.41
N VAL A 502 33.50 72.76 18.20
CA VAL A 502 33.15 71.87 17.09
C VAL A 502 34.34 70.99 16.68
N GLU A 503 35.56 71.54 16.66
CA GLU A 503 36.78 70.77 16.38
C GLU A 503 37.01 69.68 17.43
N ARG A 504 36.86 70.00 18.71
CA ARG A 504 36.94 69.00 19.79
C ARG A 504 35.85 67.92 19.69
N ALA A 505 34.63 68.30 19.29
CA ALA A 505 33.54 67.34 19.06
C ALA A 505 33.80 66.45 17.84
N ALA A 506 34.37 67.00 16.77
CA ALA A 506 34.77 66.25 15.58
C ALA A 506 35.89 65.26 15.89
N ASP A 507 36.88 65.64 16.70
CA ASP A 507 37.94 64.74 17.17
C ASP A 507 37.39 63.62 18.06
N ALA A 508 36.43 63.94 18.94
CA ALA A 508 35.75 62.93 19.76
C ALA A 508 34.99 61.92 18.90
N LEU A 509 34.22 62.39 17.91
CA LEU A 509 33.52 61.52 16.94
C LEU A 509 34.48 60.68 16.12
N LYS A 510 35.62 61.25 15.70
CA LYS A 510 36.66 60.51 14.97
C LYS A 510 37.24 59.37 15.81
N ASN A 511 37.49 59.62 17.10
CA ASN A 511 37.98 58.60 18.02
C ASN A 511 36.92 57.50 18.27
N GLU A 512 35.65 57.87 18.43
CA GLU A 512 34.55 56.91 18.55
C GLU A 512 34.40 56.06 17.29
N ASN A 513 34.51 56.67 16.11
CA ASN A 513 34.41 55.96 14.83
C ASN A 513 35.60 55.00 14.63
N MET A 514 36.81 55.40 15.02
CA MET A 514 37.98 54.50 15.06
C MET A 514 37.77 53.33 16.02
N SER A 515 37.13 53.55 17.18
CA SER A 515 36.77 52.48 18.12
C SER A 515 35.75 51.52 17.50
N LYS A 516 34.67 52.02 16.90
CA LYS A 516 33.65 51.20 16.22
C LYS A 516 34.25 50.43 15.04
N GLN A 517 35.18 51.02 14.29
CA GLN A 517 35.92 50.34 13.23
C GLN A 517 36.72 49.15 13.78
N GLN A 518 37.40 49.30 14.92
CA GLN A 518 38.12 48.21 15.57
C GLN A 518 37.18 47.11 16.08
N GLU A 519 36.01 47.46 16.63
CA GLU A 519 34.98 46.49 17.01
C GLU A 519 34.46 45.72 15.80
N LEU A 520 34.27 46.39 14.66
CA LEU A 520 33.81 45.77 13.42
C LEU A 520 34.87 44.79 12.85
N GLU A 521 36.15 45.16 12.91
CA GLU A 521 37.27 44.27 12.57
C GLU A 521 37.37 43.07 13.52
N ALA A 522 37.07 43.25 14.81
CA ALA A 522 37.03 42.16 15.78
C ALA A 522 35.88 41.18 15.49
N VAL A 523 34.69 41.68 15.14
CA VAL A 523 33.55 40.86 14.72
C VAL A 523 33.84 40.13 13.40
N GLU A 524 34.51 40.77 12.44
CA GLU A 524 34.98 40.13 11.22
C GLU A 524 35.93 38.96 11.53
N MET A 525 36.88 39.17 12.45
CA MET A 525 37.81 38.13 12.91
C MET A 525 37.09 36.98 13.63
N GLU A 526 36.11 37.26 14.49
CA GLU A 526 35.29 36.23 15.14
C GLU A 526 34.48 35.42 14.12
N LEU A 527 33.80 36.07 13.17
CA LEU A 527 33.09 35.41 12.06
C LEU A 527 34.02 34.54 11.21
N CYS A 528 35.23 35.03 10.91
CA CYS A 528 36.24 34.26 10.22
C CYS A 528 36.75 33.05 11.03
N SER A 529 36.75 33.14 12.37
CA SER A 529 37.16 32.04 13.26
C SER A 529 36.06 31.00 13.53
N LEU A 530 34.79 31.41 13.55
CA LEU A 530 33.62 30.57 13.79
C LEU A 530 33.21 29.74 12.56
N LEU A 531 33.67 30.13 11.37
CA LEU A 531 33.57 29.32 10.16
C LEU A 531 34.77 28.38 10.13
N PRO A 532 34.63 27.09 10.54
CA PRO A 532 35.76 26.18 10.53
C PRO A 532 36.25 26.10 9.10
N SER A 533 37.56 26.26 8.92
CA SER A 533 38.25 25.94 7.68
C SER A 533 38.07 24.45 7.39
N ARG A 534 36.90 24.06 6.89
CA ARG A 534 36.64 22.73 6.34
C ARG A 534 37.28 22.69 4.96
N SER A 535 38.61 22.80 4.94
CA SER A 535 39.44 22.30 3.86
C SER A 535 39.50 20.78 3.99
N LEU A 536 38.43 20.11 3.61
CA LEU A 536 38.44 18.68 3.36
C LEU A 536 37.61 18.44 2.11
N VAL A 537 38.31 18.62 0.99
CA VAL A 537 38.28 17.73 -0.17
C VAL A 537 37.00 16.90 -0.26
N SER A 538 35.93 17.52 -0.73
CA SER A 538 34.85 16.80 -1.37
C SER A 538 34.61 17.49 -2.71
N SER A 539 35.17 16.86 -3.72
CA SER A 539 35.00 17.14 -5.13
C SER A 539 33.53 16.88 -5.50
N ASP A 540 32.64 17.83 -5.22
CA ASP A 540 31.34 17.86 -5.88
C ASP A 540 30.87 19.29 -6.16
N CYS A 541 31.00 19.68 -7.44
CA CYS A 541 31.02 21.06 -7.91
C CYS A 541 29.63 21.70 -8.12
N ARG A 542 28.58 21.32 -7.39
CA ARG A 542 27.22 21.84 -7.67
C ARG A 542 26.51 22.57 -6.56
N HIS A 543 27.10 22.72 -5.39
CA HIS A 543 26.52 23.53 -4.33
C HIS A 543 27.50 24.63 -3.93
N ARG A 544 27.46 25.77 -4.64
CA ARG A 544 27.82 27.06 -4.04
C ARG A 544 26.88 27.20 -2.85
N THR A 545 27.35 26.76 -1.68
CA THR A 545 26.61 26.82 -0.44
C THR A 545 26.28 28.29 -0.18
N ALA A 546 25.13 28.60 0.42
CA ALA A 546 24.75 29.97 0.76
C ALA A 546 25.89 30.73 1.47
N ALA A 547 26.74 30.02 2.22
CA ALA A 547 27.97 30.54 2.84
C ALA A 547 29.05 31.07 1.88
N SER A 548 29.14 30.63 0.62
CA SER A 548 30.06 31.21 -0.37
C SER A 548 29.49 32.48 -0.98
N LEU A 549 28.18 32.50 -1.25
CA LEU A 549 27.48 33.69 -1.75
C LEU A 549 27.44 34.79 -0.69
N ALA A 550 27.20 34.44 0.57
CA ALA A 550 27.27 35.38 1.69
C ALA A 550 28.68 36.00 1.83
N ARG A 551 29.74 35.21 1.64
CA ARG A 551 31.12 35.71 1.64
C ARG A 551 31.39 36.68 0.49
N GLU A 552 30.93 36.35 -0.71
CA GLU A 552 31.11 37.20 -1.90
C GLU A 552 30.35 38.54 -1.74
N ALA A 553 29.14 38.50 -1.17
CA ALA A 553 28.33 39.68 -0.88
C ALA A 553 28.92 40.57 0.23
N ILE A 554 29.40 39.98 1.34
CA ILE A 554 30.05 40.73 2.43
C ILE A 554 31.33 41.41 1.91
N PHE A 555 32.10 40.73 1.06
CA PHE A 555 33.33 41.30 0.51
C PHE A 555 33.05 42.44 -0.48
N ALA A 556 31.99 42.33 -1.28
CA ALA A 556 31.55 43.41 -2.17
C ALA A 556 31.11 44.65 -1.36
N LEU A 557 30.24 44.47 -0.36
CA LEU A 557 29.79 45.54 0.54
C LEU A 557 30.95 46.24 1.25
N LYS A 558 31.95 45.48 1.72
CA LYS A 558 33.16 46.04 2.34
C LYS A 558 33.94 46.95 1.37
N ASN A 559 34.07 46.55 0.11
CA ASN A 559 34.77 47.34 -0.90
C ASN A 559 33.98 48.60 -1.28
N ASP A 560 32.66 48.50 -1.40
CA ASP A 560 31.79 49.63 -1.69
C ASP A 560 31.84 50.67 -0.56
N PHE A 561 31.78 50.20 0.70
CA PHE A 561 31.89 51.09 1.86
C PHE A 561 33.26 51.79 1.91
N LYS A 562 34.34 51.08 1.59
CA LYS A 562 35.69 51.65 1.53
C LYS A 562 35.83 52.67 0.38
N ALA A 563 35.22 52.42 -0.76
CA ALA A 563 35.20 53.34 -1.89
C ALA A 563 34.42 54.62 -1.53
N GLU A 564 33.23 54.49 -0.94
CA GLU A 564 32.40 55.63 -0.55
C GLU A 564 33.08 56.45 0.57
N ALA A 565 33.68 55.80 1.57
CA ALA A 565 34.44 56.49 2.62
C ALA A 565 35.61 57.31 2.02
N THR A 566 36.30 56.76 1.01
CA THR A 566 37.36 57.47 0.29
C THR A 566 36.82 58.65 -0.54
N ALA A 567 35.65 58.48 -1.17
CA ALA A 567 34.98 59.53 -1.93
C ALA A 567 34.49 60.68 -1.03
N VAL A 568 33.92 60.37 0.14
CA VAL A 568 33.52 61.38 1.13
C VAL A 568 34.75 62.12 1.65
N GLN A 569 35.85 61.42 1.94
CA GLN A 569 37.09 62.04 2.39
C GLN A 569 37.69 62.99 1.34
N THR A 570 37.66 62.62 0.05
CA THR A 570 38.16 63.48 -1.03
C THR A 570 37.27 64.70 -1.25
N ARG A 571 35.94 64.56 -1.24
CA ARG A 571 35.00 65.69 -1.30
C ARG A 571 35.21 66.65 -0.12
N TRP A 572 35.38 66.13 1.09
CA TRP A 572 35.65 66.95 2.28
C TRP A 572 36.95 67.75 2.14
N LYS A 573 38.04 67.10 1.69
CA LYS A 573 39.32 67.78 1.42
C LYS A 573 39.19 68.86 0.34
N GLN A 574 38.45 68.60 -0.73
CA GLN A 574 38.17 69.60 -1.77
C GLN A 574 37.40 70.78 -1.19
N HIS A 575 36.38 70.52 -0.37
CA HIS A 575 35.58 71.57 0.25
C HIS A 575 36.41 72.46 1.20
N ILE A 576 37.27 71.85 2.01
CA ILE A 576 38.23 72.58 2.86
C ILE A 576 39.19 73.41 2.01
N SER A 577 39.72 72.87 0.91
CA SER A 577 40.62 73.61 0.02
C SER A 577 39.94 74.83 -0.60
N VAL A 578 38.67 74.71 -0.99
CA VAL A 578 37.86 75.83 -1.50
C VAL A 578 37.59 76.87 -0.41
N LEU A 579 37.29 76.44 0.83
CA LEU A 579 37.10 77.37 1.94
C LEU A 579 38.41 78.09 2.32
N ASN A 580 39.54 77.38 2.38
CA ASN A 580 40.84 77.97 2.69
C ASN A 580 41.27 78.97 1.62
N SER A 581 41.10 78.65 0.33
CA SER A 581 41.42 79.60 -0.75
C SER A 581 40.51 80.84 -0.73
N LYS A 582 39.23 80.70 -0.35
CA LYS A 582 38.34 81.85 -0.12
C LYS A 582 38.77 82.68 1.09
N LEU A 583 39.18 82.02 2.17
CA LEU A 583 39.66 82.67 3.39
C LEU A 583 40.96 83.44 3.13
N GLU A 584 41.93 82.83 2.44
CA GLU A 584 43.17 83.47 2.00
C GLU A 584 42.88 84.64 1.04
N GLY A 585 41.90 84.50 0.15
CA GLY A 585 41.46 85.60 -0.72
C GLY A 585 40.87 86.77 0.05
N LEU A 586 40.05 86.50 1.08
CA LEU A 586 39.52 87.54 1.98
C LEU A 586 40.61 88.15 2.86
N GLU A 587 41.57 87.35 3.33
CA GLU A 587 42.73 87.82 4.09
C GLU A 587 43.60 88.75 3.23
N TRP A 588 43.91 88.38 1.99
CA TRP A 588 44.60 89.24 1.02
C TRP A 588 43.84 90.53 0.75
N GLN A 589 42.52 90.45 0.54
CA GLN A 589 41.68 91.65 0.35
C GLN A 589 41.66 92.56 1.58
N MET A 590 41.82 92.03 2.79
CA MET A 590 41.90 92.82 4.02
C MET A 590 43.30 93.39 4.29
N THR A 591 44.37 92.71 3.88
CA THR A 591 45.76 93.19 4.04
C THR A 591 46.20 94.15 2.95
N ASP A 592 45.59 94.10 1.76
CA ASP A 592 45.91 94.97 0.62
C ASP A 592 45.00 96.22 0.52
N VAL A 593 44.41 96.64 1.64
CA VAL A 593 43.64 97.90 1.72
C VAL A 593 44.61 99.09 1.84
N THR A 594 45.32 99.34 0.75
CA THR A 594 45.59 100.70 0.25
C THR A 594 44.98 100.83 -1.13
N LEU A 595 43.69 100.50 -1.27
CA LEU A 595 42.97 100.66 -2.52
C LEU A 595 42.70 102.14 -2.79
N SER A 596 43.10 102.58 -3.99
CA SER A 596 42.80 103.91 -4.52
C SER A 596 41.28 104.06 -4.74
N PRO A 597 40.69 105.25 -4.47
CA PRO A 597 39.27 105.52 -4.70
C PRO A 597 38.73 105.18 -6.11
N SER A 598 39.62 105.05 -7.11
CA SER A 598 39.26 104.68 -8.48
C SER A 598 38.87 103.21 -8.66
N GLU A 599 39.40 102.29 -7.84
CA GLU A 599 39.17 100.84 -8.02
C GLU A 599 37.85 100.38 -7.38
N VAL A 600 37.40 101.06 -6.32
CA VAL A 600 36.11 100.82 -5.66
C VAL A 600 34.93 101.09 -6.61
N ASN A 601 35.04 102.08 -7.51
CA ASN A 601 34.01 102.35 -8.51
C ASN A 601 33.93 101.30 -9.63
N SER A 602 35.02 100.60 -9.95
CA SER A 602 34.99 99.52 -10.95
C SER A 602 34.33 98.24 -10.43
N LEU A 603 34.43 97.98 -9.11
CA LEU A 603 33.86 96.79 -8.48
C LEU A 603 32.33 96.90 -8.31
N ILE A 604 31.82 98.10 -8.01
CA ILE A 604 30.37 98.37 -7.91
C ILE A 604 29.68 98.19 -9.27
N GLN A 605 30.38 98.46 -10.38
CA GLN A 605 29.81 98.32 -11.72
C GLN A 605 29.72 96.87 -12.22
N ARG A 606 30.42 95.91 -11.58
CA ARG A 606 30.45 94.50 -12.00
C ARG A 606 29.41 93.61 -11.29
N VAL A 607 28.79 94.09 -10.20
CA VAL A 607 27.81 93.32 -9.41
C VAL A 607 26.36 93.53 -9.87
N VAL A 608 26.11 94.47 -10.80
CA VAL A 608 24.75 94.82 -11.26
C VAL A 608 24.33 94.11 -12.57
N CYS A 609 25.13 93.21 -13.16
CA CYS A 609 24.83 92.61 -14.48
C CYS A 609 24.92 91.07 -14.57
N HIS A 610 24.64 90.32 -13.49
CA HIS A 610 24.45 88.87 -13.58
C HIS A 610 23.14 88.44 -12.90
N ASP A 611 22.02 88.80 -13.53
CA ASP A 611 20.73 88.12 -13.39
C ASP A 611 20.08 88.15 -14.76
N GLU A 612 20.34 87.10 -15.56
CA GLU A 612 19.47 86.59 -16.63
C GLU A 612 20.23 85.50 -17.40
N VAL A 613 19.48 84.48 -17.83
CA VAL A 613 19.88 83.28 -18.59
C VAL A 613 20.30 82.06 -17.76
N MET A 614 19.29 81.35 -17.24
CA MET A 614 19.24 79.89 -17.38
C MET A 614 17.82 79.50 -17.78
N SER A 615 17.75 78.92 -18.96
CA SER A 615 16.60 78.48 -19.73
C SER A 615 15.82 77.34 -19.07
N ASP A 616 14.50 77.44 -19.17
CA ASP A 616 13.54 76.33 -19.10
C ASP A 616 14.00 75.17 -20.00
N VAL A 617 14.16 73.99 -19.39
CA VAL A 617 14.20 72.72 -20.11
C VAL A 617 13.00 71.91 -19.69
N ASP A 618 12.05 71.94 -20.61
CA ASP A 618 10.93 71.04 -20.81
C ASP A 618 11.42 69.58 -20.96
N SER A 619 10.84 68.66 -20.18
CA SER A 619 10.69 67.26 -20.58
C SER A 619 9.50 66.66 -19.84
N GLY A 620 8.33 66.77 -20.48
CA GLY A 620 7.16 66.01 -20.10
C GLY A 620 7.36 64.50 -20.21
N MET A 621 6.56 63.78 -19.42
CA MET A 621 5.99 62.51 -19.82
C MET A 621 4.70 62.27 -19.03
N ASP A 622 3.59 62.61 -19.68
CA ASP A 622 2.29 61.98 -19.46
C ASP A 622 2.38 60.51 -19.87
N THR A 623 1.85 59.62 -19.03
CA THR A 623 0.86 58.58 -19.41
C THR A 623 0.25 58.03 -18.13
N ASP A 624 -0.93 58.53 -17.79
CA ASP A 624 -1.99 57.66 -17.29
C ASP A 624 -2.33 56.66 -18.41
N ASP A 625 -2.40 55.36 -18.11
CA ASP A 625 -3.42 54.50 -18.71
C ASP A 625 -3.58 53.20 -17.92
N ASP A 626 -4.85 53.06 -17.52
CA ASP A 626 -5.57 51.97 -16.90
C ASP A 626 -5.45 50.58 -17.58
N ASN A 627 -5.70 49.55 -16.75
CA ASN A 627 -6.47 48.33 -17.02
C ASN A 627 -6.69 47.89 -18.48
N ALA A 628 -6.31 46.64 -18.78
CA ALA A 628 -7.17 45.75 -19.57
C ALA A 628 -6.79 44.27 -19.40
N ASP A 629 -7.65 43.55 -18.67
CA ASP A 629 -7.92 42.13 -18.90
C ASP A 629 -8.34 41.90 -20.36
N ALA A 630 -7.71 40.94 -21.03
CA ALA A 630 -8.22 40.27 -22.24
C ALA A 630 -7.64 38.84 -22.21
N SER A 631 -8.36 37.75 -21.97
CA SER A 631 -9.58 37.25 -22.63
C SER A 631 -9.47 37.22 -24.16
N GLY A 632 -9.03 36.07 -24.68
CA GLY A 632 -9.74 35.40 -25.75
C GLY A 632 -9.11 35.37 -27.14
N ASN A 633 -9.19 34.18 -27.74
CA ASN A 633 -9.10 33.82 -29.16
C ASN A 633 -7.71 33.74 -29.83
N ASP A 634 -7.47 32.89 -30.81
CA ASP A 634 -8.08 31.65 -31.32
C ASP A 634 -7.12 31.15 -32.44
N GLU A 635 -7.27 29.88 -32.81
CA GLU A 635 -6.89 29.25 -34.08
C GLU A 635 -5.39 29.18 -34.48
N SER A 636 -4.85 27.96 -34.43
CA SER A 636 -4.23 27.32 -35.60
C SER A 636 -4.05 25.80 -35.40
N LYS A 637 -4.90 25.04 -36.06
CA LYS A 637 -4.83 23.59 -36.34
C LYS A 637 -3.63 23.26 -37.27
N PRO A 638 -3.17 21.99 -37.33
CA PRO A 638 -3.80 21.02 -38.25
C PRO A 638 -4.20 19.69 -37.59
N ARG A 639 -5.29 19.15 -38.13
CA ARG A 639 -5.94 17.87 -37.82
C ARG A 639 -5.13 16.67 -38.34
N LEU A 640 -5.12 15.59 -37.56
CA LEU A 640 -5.17 14.20 -38.03
C LEU A 640 -6.27 13.45 -37.23
N PRO A 641 -6.97 12.47 -37.83
CA PRO A 641 -8.20 11.92 -37.26
C PRO A 641 -7.94 10.61 -36.51
N LEU A 642 -8.45 10.48 -35.28
CA LEU A 642 -8.69 9.16 -34.69
C LEU A 642 -9.95 9.18 -33.81
N GLN A 643 -11.04 8.81 -34.47
CA GLN A 643 -12.09 7.91 -33.99
C GLN A 643 -11.94 7.36 -32.57
N ARG A 644 -12.83 7.81 -31.67
CA ARG A 644 -13.53 6.94 -30.72
C ARG A 644 -14.78 7.66 -30.22
N GLN A 645 -15.93 7.16 -30.66
CA GLN A 645 -17.23 7.45 -30.06
C GLN A 645 -17.26 6.73 -28.71
N SER A 646 -17.27 7.49 -27.62
CA SER A 646 -17.66 7.00 -26.30
C SER A 646 -19.07 7.50 -26.03
N THR A 647 -20.06 6.66 -26.31
CA THR A 647 -21.42 6.81 -25.79
C THR A 647 -21.40 6.37 -24.32
N SER A 648 -21.28 7.33 -23.41
CA SER A 648 -21.58 7.08 -21.99
C SER A 648 -23.11 7.06 -21.83
N ALA A 649 -23.70 5.87 -21.79
CA ALA A 649 -25.04 5.68 -21.29
C ALA A 649 -24.99 5.73 -19.76
N ILE A 650 -25.43 6.84 -19.18
CA ILE A 650 -25.67 6.96 -17.74
C ILE A 650 -26.95 6.18 -17.45
N CYS A 651 -26.81 4.98 -16.87
CA CYS A 651 -27.94 4.20 -16.39
C CYS A 651 -28.28 4.71 -14.98
N TYR A 652 -29.37 5.46 -14.85
CA TYR A 652 -29.96 5.75 -13.54
C TYR A 652 -30.63 4.47 -13.04
N VAL A 653 -29.99 3.80 -12.07
CA VAL A 653 -30.64 2.79 -11.25
C VAL A 653 -31.40 3.52 -10.15
N CYS A 654 -32.71 3.68 -10.32
CA CYS A 654 -33.59 4.10 -9.23
C CYS A 654 -33.72 2.90 -8.27
N TYR A 655 -33.21 3.04 -7.05
CA TYR A 655 -33.56 2.14 -5.95
C TYR A 655 -34.90 2.61 -5.40
N ASP A 656 -35.90 1.74 -5.49
CA ASP A 656 -37.18 1.88 -4.79
C ASP A 656 -37.05 1.13 -3.46
N GLU A 657 -36.92 1.87 -2.35
CA GLU A 657 -36.71 1.33 -0.99
C GLU A 657 -38.02 0.96 -0.29
N SER A 658 -39.02 0.46 -1.01
CA SER A 658 -40.25 -0.01 -0.38
C SER A 658 -40.71 -1.36 -0.91
N GLU A 659 -40.90 -2.26 0.06
CA GLU A 659 -41.65 -3.52 0.02
C GLU A 659 -40.80 -4.80 -0.04
N GLU A 660 -40.56 -5.34 1.16
CA GLU A 660 -40.42 -6.77 1.43
C GLU A 660 -41.65 -7.51 0.89
N GLU A 661 -41.56 -8.09 -0.31
CA GLU A 661 -42.10 -9.43 -0.63
C GLU A 661 -41.90 -9.76 -2.13
N ASN A 662 -41.08 -10.80 -2.36
CA ASN A 662 -41.13 -11.71 -3.51
C ASN A 662 -40.74 -11.17 -4.91
N PRO A 663 -39.50 -11.38 -5.39
CA PRO A 663 -39.13 -11.02 -6.76
C PRO A 663 -39.62 -12.12 -7.73
N LEU A 664 -40.75 -11.87 -8.38
CA LEU A 664 -41.12 -12.56 -9.62
C LEU A 664 -40.24 -12.02 -10.75
N ILE A 665 -39.25 -12.83 -11.15
CA ILE A 665 -38.40 -12.59 -12.30
C ILE A 665 -39.26 -12.62 -13.57
N ALA A 666 -39.53 -11.44 -14.14
CA ALA A 666 -40.04 -11.30 -15.51
C ALA A 666 -38.84 -11.11 -16.47
N PRO A 667 -38.76 -11.83 -17.60
CA PRO A 667 -37.66 -11.67 -18.54
C PRO A 667 -37.90 -10.43 -19.42
N CYS A 668 -37.00 -9.45 -19.28
CA CYS A 668 -36.95 -8.29 -20.15
C CYS A 668 -36.48 -8.72 -21.55
N LYS A 669 -37.36 -8.61 -22.55
CA LYS A 669 -36.99 -8.73 -23.97
C LYS A 669 -36.06 -7.58 -24.34
N TYR A 670 -34.78 -7.87 -24.52
CA TYR A 670 -33.88 -7.00 -25.28
C TYR A 670 -33.73 -7.54 -26.70
N SER A 671 -34.22 -6.75 -27.66
CA SER A 671 -33.91 -6.90 -29.07
C SER A 671 -32.60 -6.19 -29.38
N SER A 672 -31.57 -6.93 -29.81
CA SER A 672 -30.57 -6.45 -30.78
C SER A 672 -29.64 -7.58 -31.18
N ASP A 673 -29.79 -8.03 -32.43
CA ASP A 673 -28.73 -8.10 -33.43
C ASP A 673 -27.28 -8.21 -32.92
N THR A 674 -26.72 -9.42 -32.91
CA THR A 674 -25.76 -9.91 -33.92
C THR A 674 -24.91 -11.08 -33.43
N LYS A 675 -24.57 -11.95 -34.39
CA LYS A 675 -23.47 -12.93 -34.43
C LYS A 675 -23.66 -14.23 -33.65
N SER A 676 -24.16 -15.19 -34.42
CA SER A 676 -23.88 -16.63 -34.34
C SER A 676 -22.47 -16.95 -33.80
N PHE A 677 -22.42 -17.43 -32.57
CA PHE A 677 -21.35 -18.31 -32.11
C PHE A 677 -21.90 -19.74 -32.15
N GLU A 678 -21.37 -20.56 -33.05
CA GLU A 678 -21.49 -22.01 -32.99
C GLU A 678 -20.83 -22.47 -31.68
N SER A 679 -21.66 -22.84 -30.70
CA SER A 679 -21.23 -23.68 -29.58
C SER A 679 -21.75 -25.08 -29.83
N THR A 680 -20.82 -25.96 -30.22
CA THR A 680 -20.99 -27.41 -30.24
C THR A 680 -21.24 -27.88 -28.81
N VAL A 681 -22.51 -28.09 -28.46
CA VAL A 681 -22.90 -28.79 -27.23
C VAL A 681 -22.74 -30.28 -27.49
N TYR A 682 -21.74 -30.90 -26.86
CA TYR A 682 -21.68 -32.35 -26.73
C TYR A 682 -22.80 -32.78 -25.76
N TYR A 683 -23.86 -33.33 -26.33
CA TYR A 683 -24.87 -34.09 -25.62
C TYR A 683 -24.22 -35.37 -25.10
N VAL A 684 -24.10 -35.52 -23.78
CA VAL A 684 -23.80 -36.81 -23.15
C VAL A 684 -25.15 -37.48 -22.89
N PRO A 685 -25.51 -38.56 -23.60
CA PRO A 685 -26.70 -39.32 -23.25
C PRO A 685 -26.38 -40.14 -22.00
N SER A 686 -27.14 -39.88 -20.93
CA SER A 686 -27.29 -40.77 -19.78
C SER A 686 -27.86 -42.10 -20.27
N GLY A 687 -26.98 -43.08 -20.48
CA GLY A 687 -27.32 -44.45 -20.82
C GLY A 687 -27.65 -45.26 -19.57
N ASP A 688 -28.94 -45.57 -19.41
CA ASP A 688 -29.37 -46.84 -18.83
C ASP A 688 -29.18 -47.91 -19.91
N GLU A 689 -28.10 -48.68 -19.84
CA GLU A 689 -28.01 -49.95 -20.59
C GLU A 689 -27.46 -51.06 -19.69
N THR A 690 -28.33 -52.04 -19.50
CA THR A 690 -28.13 -53.40 -19.03
C THR A 690 -26.86 -54.05 -19.61
N PHE A 691 -26.00 -54.55 -18.72
CA PHE A 691 -24.94 -55.49 -19.06
C PHE A 691 -25.56 -56.85 -19.44
N VAL A 692 -25.43 -57.22 -20.71
CA VAL A 692 -25.54 -58.62 -21.16
C VAL A 692 -24.13 -59.21 -21.09
N PHE A 693 -23.99 -60.30 -20.34
CA PHE A 693 -22.83 -61.18 -20.38
C PHE A 693 -22.80 -61.90 -21.73
N ASP A 694 -21.65 -61.89 -22.40
CA ASP A 694 -21.28 -62.94 -23.34
C ASP A 694 -20.00 -63.62 -22.85
N THR A 695 -20.04 -64.94 -22.93
CA THR A 695 -19.01 -65.95 -22.57
C THR A 695 -17.72 -65.84 -23.36
#